data_AF-A0A5P1A0I3-F1
#
_entry.id   AF-A0A5P1A0I3-F1
#
_cell.length_a   1.000
_cell.length_b   1.000
_cell.length_c   1.000
_cell.angle_alpha   90.00
_cell.angle_beta   90.00
_cell.angle_gamma   90.00
#
_symmetry.space_group_name_H-M   'P 1'
#
loop_
_entity.id
_entity.type
_entity.pdbx_description
1 polymer ?
#
loop_
_entity_poly.entity_id
_entity_poly.type
_entity_poly.pdbx_seq_one_letter_code
_entity_poly.pdbx_strand_id
1 'polypeptide(L)'
;ITIIRMTTDDLLGNVLVTAKYEGESIVSNHPYKNRNSNKSGICTALARSFADIGDIIRGRDMFKSNDNVENGLKAVFKKINNGLNDKGIRYYDDDGSGNYYKLREAWWTANRDQVWRAITCKAPQDANYFRNISGDTKVFTSHGHCGHNKGSVPTYLDYVPQFLRWFEEWAEEFCRKKKDKLEKVKDVCRNYPNKLYCSFNGYDCTKIIWKEHNFSNDSKCTKCHNECLRYENWIKEQKLEFDKQRDKYEIEKNRYNSRQINSKNNFNNIYYKEFYDELRVNYGSIEKFLNLLNKGNKCKNISDEEGKIDFDKGVDNTFSRSNYCQRCPDCGVDCNGTTCTPKKVIHPDCGNNDKYDPPTGAGTTVVNVFCSDDEKCDITKKLKELCKDLENGNEKNYQEWKCYYNGESDNKCQIAKAVLENKVQTKITTFDFFFDLWIKNLLRDTINWKSELKNCINNKNTEKCNKDCNENCKCFEKWVNQKEKEWNNMKELFKNKNGILQNYYNKLNKHFGGYFFQVTNEVNQGEEKWKKFTDELRNKIDSSKAKKGTNDAQDSIKILLEHLKEDGKTCTANNPDSACNKPQADRIITPATTRNTCVNGQNQKVCKIKIVRRVAKKKQKQVKVVQGLTADAKLGQYNNHVVGSALKSECEITKEHTNDSRRLPPLRGQQGRQVVAVGRVRGRSGRDIVVGEEAVEGESEPPVPSVTPVPPAPAGPPVDNVKPACQIVEEHFKGKDDNTGAIDSCNRKNYNGWTCASGQFEEGHAGACMPPRRQKLCIINLQYFTGNSQEELREAFIKCAAAETFLLWHKYKKDKENRKSSSNPDAQLNSGTIPDDFKRQMFYTFGDFRDFLFGTDISKNSGNIGKVNENINRVINNNKGLEKENDKSKRETWWEAYGPDIWHGMLCALTYTETSGSGGEKNTTITQDTDLKEKLFDTNKNTPKNPQYQYNSVKFSDKTNTTLSTFSQTPQFLRWMIEWSEHFCKKQSQEYKDLKEKCNTCGSSNGIVTTEDCKKKCMQCKQKCEAYKRFIENWKKQWTIQSNKYHKLYQKTQNGANDSTEEEKHVVEYLLQLRTNSGTSGANTYNSAGKYVNQKGYISDCQQQTDFNSNTNNNNYAFRSVPHDHEDKCNCKDDTRPQEKKKKKMCVTW
;
A
#
# COMPACT_ATOMS: atom_id res chain seq x y z
N ILE A 1 -34.16 -24.28 20.63
CA ILE A 1 -32.84 -23.60 20.55
C ILE A 1 -31.77 -24.67 20.76
N THR A 2 -31.23 -25.23 19.68
CA THR A 2 -30.10 -26.16 19.77
C THR A 2 -28.83 -25.33 19.90
N ILE A 3 -28.20 -25.37 21.07
CA ILE A 3 -26.89 -24.76 21.32
C ILE A 3 -25.89 -25.47 20.38
N ILE A 4 -25.46 -24.82 19.29
CA ILE A 4 -24.43 -25.38 18.40
C ILE A 4 -23.11 -25.42 19.20
N ARG A 5 -22.77 -26.60 19.71
CA ARG A 5 -21.44 -26.92 20.23
C ARG A 5 -20.51 -26.99 19.03
N MET A 6 -19.55 -26.07 18.90
CA MET A 6 -18.46 -26.24 17.92
C MET A 6 -17.52 -27.34 18.42
N THR A 7 -17.42 -28.43 17.67
CA THR A 7 -16.67 -29.65 17.96
C THR A 7 -15.32 -29.70 17.23
N THR A 8 -14.53 -30.75 17.50
CA THR A 8 -13.31 -31.06 16.75
C THR A 8 -13.60 -31.32 15.26
N ASP A 9 -14.77 -31.92 14.97
CA ASP A 9 -15.25 -32.28 13.63
C ASP A 9 -15.62 -31.04 12.81
N ASP A 10 -16.22 -30.05 13.47
CA ASP A 10 -16.58 -28.76 12.85
C ASP A 10 -15.32 -27.98 12.46
N LEU A 11 -14.33 -27.90 13.36
CA LEU A 11 -13.05 -27.24 13.07
C LEU A 11 -12.38 -27.92 11.87
N LEU A 12 -12.36 -29.26 11.83
CA LEU A 12 -11.78 -30.00 10.74
C LEU A 12 -12.43 -29.66 9.41
N GLY A 13 -13.77 -29.65 9.32
CA GLY A 13 -14.48 -29.30 8.08
C GLY A 13 -14.07 -27.93 7.54
N ASN A 14 -13.99 -26.90 8.39
CA ASN A 14 -13.55 -25.56 7.98
C ASN A 14 -12.10 -25.54 7.49
N VAL A 15 -11.21 -26.30 8.14
CA VAL A 15 -9.80 -26.42 7.72
C VAL A 15 -9.68 -27.17 6.40
N LEU A 16 -10.44 -28.24 6.18
CA LEU A 16 -10.44 -28.99 4.93
C LEU A 16 -10.94 -28.15 3.75
N VAL A 17 -11.96 -27.31 3.95
CA VAL A 17 -12.39 -26.35 2.92
C VAL A 17 -11.28 -25.36 2.59
N THR A 18 -10.65 -24.78 3.61
CA THR A 18 -9.52 -23.85 3.43
C THR A 18 -8.39 -24.50 2.65
N ALA A 19 -7.99 -25.70 3.06
CA ALA A 19 -6.92 -26.48 2.44
C ALA A 19 -7.24 -26.82 0.98
N LYS A 20 -8.46 -27.27 0.69
CA LYS A 20 -8.89 -27.57 -0.69
C LYS A 20 -8.74 -26.35 -1.57
N TYR A 21 -9.39 -25.24 -1.25
CA TYR A 21 -9.39 -24.05 -2.12
C TYR A 21 -8.00 -23.41 -2.28
N GLU A 22 -7.17 -23.43 -1.23
CA GLU A 22 -5.76 -23.03 -1.33
C GLU A 22 -5.01 -23.93 -2.32
N GLY A 23 -5.17 -25.25 -2.20
CA GLY A 23 -4.58 -26.22 -3.12
C GLY A 23 -5.00 -26.03 -4.56
N GLU A 24 -6.29 -25.78 -4.80
CA GLU A 24 -6.83 -25.48 -6.13
C GLU A 24 -6.18 -24.23 -6.74
N SER A 25 -6.08 -23.15 -5.95
CA SER A 25 -5.44 -21.89 -6.37
C SER A 25 -3.97 -22.06 -6.72
N ILE A 26 -3.21 -22.81 -5.90
CA ILE A 26 -1.79 -23.09 -6.16
C ILE A 26 -1.64 -23.83 -7.48
N VAL A 27 -2.41 -24.90 -7.68
CA VAL A 27 -2.31 -25.71 -8.91
C VAL A 27 -2.69 -24.88 -10.14
N SER A 28 -3.78 -24.10 -10.09
CA SER A 28 -4.25 -23.32 -11.24
C SER A 28 -3.30 -22.19 -11.65
N ASN A 29 -2.52 -21.67 -10.70
CA ASN A 29 -1.64 -20.52 -10.90
C ASN A 29 -0.15 -20.87 -10.96
N HIS A 30 0.23 -22.14 -10.77
CA HIS A 30 1.65 -22.51 -10.72
C HIS A 30 2.36 -22.33 -12.08
N PRO A 31 3.59 -21.77 -12.12
CA PRO A 31 4.37 -21.59 -13.36
C PRO A 31 4.65 -22.88 -14.15
N TYR A 32 4.45 -24.06 -13.54
CA TYR A 32 4.71 -25.37 -14.14
C TYR A 32 3.44 -26.15 -14.49
N LYS A 33 2.25 -25.53 -14.41
CA LYS A 33 0.98 -26.21 -14.71
C LYS A 33 0.92 -26.82 -16.12
N ASN A 34 1.51 -26.14 -17.11
CA ASN A 34 1.50 -26.53 -18.52
C ASN A 34 2.81 -27.16 -19.01
N ARG A 35 3.75 -27.49 -18.12
CA ARG A 35 5.01 -28.13 -18.54
C ARG A 35 4.81 -29.63 -18.75
N ASN A 36 5.36 -30.15 -19.85
CA ASN A 36 5.42 -31.59 -20.15
C ASN A 36 6.44 -32.35 -19.27
N SER A 37 7.15 -31.65 -18.38
CA SER A 37 8.18 -32.20 -17.48
C SER A 37 7.70 -32.33 -16.04
N ASN A 38 8.54 -32.90 -15.17
CA ASN A 38 8.21 -33.22 -13.77
C ASN A 38 7.55 -32.03 -13.02
N LYS A 39 6.30 -32.22 -12.62
CA LYS A 39 5.47 -31.25 -11.89
C LYS A 39 5.72 -31.19 -10.38
N SER A 40 6.84 -31.73 -9.90
CA SER A 40 7.20 -31.76 -8.47
C SER A 40 7.21 -30.40 -7.79
N GLY A 41 7.44 -29.31 -8.54
CA GLY A 41 7.37 -27.94 -8.01
C GLY A 41 5.99 -27.59 -7.44
N ILE A 42 4.92 -28.10 -8.04
CA ILE A 42 3.55 -27.94 -7.52
C ILE A 42 3.43 -28.58 -6.15
N CYS A 43 3.95 -29.80 -6.00
CA CYS A 43 3.94 -30.50 -4.70
C CYS A 43 4.77 -29.78 -3.63
N THR A 44 5.87 -29.13 -4.02
CA THR A 44 6.66 -28.31 -3.08
C THR A 44 5.88 -27.08 -2.62
N ALA A 45 5.20 -26.36 -3.52
CA ALA A 45 4.35 -25.22 -3.16
C ALA A 45 3.20 -25.65 -2.23
N LEU A 46 2.49 -26.74 -2.57
CA LEU A 46 1.45 -27.32 -1.71
C LEU A 46 1.98 -27.71 -0.32
N ALA A 47 3.21 -28.25 -0.25
CA ALA A 47 3.85 -28.60 1.02
C ALA A 47 4.21 -27.38 1.89
N ARG A 48 4.50 -26.22 1.28
CA ARG A 48 4.75 -24.96 1.99
C ARG A 48 3.44 -24.36 2.52
N SER A 49 2.41 -24.24 1.69
CA SER A 49 1.08 -23.78 2.15
C SER A 49 0.47 -24.70 3.21
N PHE A 50 0.63 -26.02 3.09
CA PHE A 50 0.22 -26.96 4.13
C PHE A 50 0.92 -26.70 5.48
N ALA A 51 2.21 -26.37 5.45
CA ALA A 51 2.97 -26.06 6.66
C ALA A 51 2.55 -24.73 7.29
N ASP A 52 2.25 -23.72 6.47
CA ASP A 52 1.76 -22.42 6.94
C ASP A 52 0.33 -22.51 7.49
N ILE A 53 -0.59 -23.25 6.85
CA ILE A 53 -1.90 -23.59 7.43
C ILE A 53 -1.71 -24.27 8.78
N GLY A 54 -0.77 -25.21 8.88
CA GLY A 54 -0.44 -25.86 10.14
C GLY A 54 0.02 -24.87 11.22
N ASP A 55 0.86 -23.90 10.89
CA ASP A 55 1.30 -22.87 11.83
C ASP A 55 0.20 -21.88 12.22
N ILE A 56 -0.72 -21.54 11.30
CA ILE A 56 -1.92 -20.74 11.62
C ILE A 56 -2.76 -21.48 12.67
N ILE A 57 -3.11 -22.74 12.42
CA ILE A 57 -3.92 -23.54 13.34
C ILE A 57 -3.24 -23.69 14.70
N ARG A 58 -1.92 -23.87 14.72
CA ARG A 58 -1.13 -24.03 15.95
C ARG A 58 -0.79 -22.72 16.66
N GLY A 59 -1.18 -21.57 16.13
CA GLY A 59 -0.88 -20.25 16.72
C GLY A 59 0.62 -19.88 16.64
N ARG A 60 1.33 -20.41 15.63
CA ARG A 60 2.78 -20.21 15.42
C ARG A 60 3.11 -19.30 14.25
N ASP A 61 2.11 -19.00 13.42
CA ASP A 61 2.27 -18.13 12.27
C ASP A 61 2.78 -16.74 12.69
N MET A 62 3.84 -16.28 12.04
CA MET A 62 4.48 -14.98 12.29
C MET A 62 3.86 -13.87 11.44
N PHE A 63 3.03 -14.20 10.45
CA PHE A 63 2.38 -13.24 9.59
C PHE A 63 1.18 -12.59 10.28
N LYS A 64 1.20 -11.26 10.42
CA LYS A 64 0.13 -10.49 11.09
C LYS A 64 -0.63 -9.64 10.09
N SER A 65 -1.62 -10.24 9.41
CA SER A 65 -2.53 -9.48 8.54
C SER A 65 -3.65 -8.78 9.33
N ASN A 66 -4.25 -9.48 10.31
CA ASN A 66 -5.20 -9.02 11.32
C ASN A 66 -5.37 -10.10 12.41
N ASP A 67 -6.04 -9.78 13.52
CA ASP A 67 -6.16 -10.70 14.67
C ASP A 67 -7.38 -11.65 14.61
N ASN A 68 -8.23 -11.58 13.56
CA ASN A 68 -9.53 -12.27 13.56
C ASN A 68 -9.40 -13.79 13.51
N VAL A 69 -8.52 -14.33 12.65
CA VAL A 69 -8.32 -15.78 12.50
C VAL A 69 -7.78 -16.37 13.79
N GLU A 70 -6.76 -15.73 14.39
CA GLU A 70 -6.16 -16.20 15.63
C GLU A 70 -7.13 -16.09 16.82
N ASN A 71 -7.90 -15.00 16.93
CA ASN A 71 -8.93 -14.85 17.96
C ASN A 71 -10.05 -15.89 17.80
N GLY A 72 -10.47 -16.17 16.57
CA GLY A 72 -11.44 -17.22 16.26
C GLY A 72 -10.93 -18.60 16.67
N LEU A 73 -9.70 -18.95 16.30
CA LEU A 73 -9.07 -20.21 16.69
C LEU A 73 -8.94 -20.33 18.22
N LYS A 74 -8.59 -19.25 18.94
CA LYS A 74 -8.53 -19.26 20.42
C LYS A 74 -9.89 -19.61 21.02
N ALA A 75 -10.96 -19.01 20.50
CA ALA A 75 -12.31 -19.29 20.95
C ALA A 75 -12.74 -20.74 20.64
N VAL A 76 -12.40 -21.27 19.47
CA VAL A 76 -12.71 -22.66 19.09
C VAL A 76 -11.95 -23.65 19.97
N PHE A 77 -10.64 -23.47 20.16
CA PHE A 77 -9.84 -24.38 20.99
C PHE A 77 -10.21 -24.32 22.47
N LYS A 78 -10.68 -23.17 22.97
CA LYS A 78 -11.30 -23.08 24.31
C LYS A 78 -12.53 -23.99 24.42
N LYS A 79 -13.41 -23.99 23.41
CA LYS A 79 -14.60 -24.86 23.38
C LYS A 79 -14.22 -26.34 23.26
N ILE A 80 -13.25 -26.68 22.41
CA ILE A 80 -12.74 -28.05 22.27
C ILE A 80 -12.18 -28.54 23.61
N ASN A 81 -11.37 -27.72 24.30
CA ASN A 81 -10.82 -28.09 25.60
C ASN A 81 -11.93 -28.40 26.63
N ASN A 82 -12.94 -27.52 26.73
CA ASN A 82 -14.08 -27.71 27.63
C ASN A 82 -14.93 -28.96 27.31
N GLY A 83 -14.82 -29.52 26.10
CA GLY A 83 -15.49 -30.75 25.69
C GLY A 83 -14.71 -32.04 25.96
N LEU A 84 -13.47 -31.95 26.44
CA LEU A 84 -12.66 -33.12 26.81
C LEU A 84 -13.07 -33.67 28.19
N ASN A 85 -12.72 -34.93 28.47
CA ASN A 85 -12.86 -35.48 29.82
C ASN A 85 -11.90 -34.83 30.82
N ASP A 86 -12.13 -35.00 32.13
CA ASP A 86 -11.31 -34.39 33.20
C ASP A 86 -9.83 -34.73 33.12
N LYS A 87 -9.47 -35.89 32.55
CA LYS A 87 -8.07 -36.27 32.32
C LYS A 87 -7.46 -35.49 31.14
N GLY A 88 -8.24 -35.22 30.09
CA GLY A 88 -7.87 -34.43 28.93
C GLY A 88 -7.75 -32.94 29.25
N ILE A 89 -8.71 -32.36 29.98
CA ILE A 89 -8.67 -30.96 30.44
C ILE A 89 -7.41 -30.72 31.28
N ARG A 90 -7.15 -31.59 32.27
CA ARG A 90 -5.93 -31.49 33.10
C ARG A 90 -4.63 -31.66 32.31
N TYR A 91 -4.65 -32.42 31.21
CA TYR A 91 -3.45 -32.64 30.39
C TYR A 91 -3.15 -31.46 29.44
N TYR A 92 -4.19 -30.74 28.99
CA TYR A 92 -4.10 -29.57 28.10
C TYR A 92 -4.52 -28.28 28.77
N ASP A 93 -4.28 -28.18 30.07
CA ASP A 93 -4.61 -26.98 30.83
C ASP A 93 -4.03 -25.72 30.17
N ASP A 94 -4.75 -24.60 30.29
CA ASP A 94 -4.37 -23.34 29.66
C ASP A 94 -3.03 -22.88 30.24
N ASP A 95 -2.07 -22.56 29.38
CA ASP A 95 -0.73 -22.12 29.79
C ASP A 95 -0.70 -20.65 30.23
N GLY A 96 -1.86 -20.13 30.65
CA GLY A 96 -2.12 -18.74 31.00
C GLY A 96 -2.21 -17.79 29.81
N SER A 97 -2.04 -18.28 28.57
CA SER A 97 -2.05 -17.44 27.37
C SER A 97 -3.40 -17.42 26.62
N GLY A 98 -4.32 -18.30 27.00
CA GLY A 98 -5.57 -18.53 26.27
C GLY A 98 -5.37 -19.13 24.88
N ASN A 99 -4.15 -19.59 24.54
CA ASN A 99 -3.81 -20.07 23.21
C ASN A 99 -3.82 -21.61 23.09
N TYR A 100 -3.76 -22.33 24.21
CA TYR A 100 -3.83 -23.80 24.20
C TYR A 100 -2.80 -24.48 23.26
N TYR A 101 -1.56 -23.99 23.17
CA TYR A 101 -0.57 -24.45 22.17
C TYR A 101 -0.39 -25.97 22.15
N LYS A 102 -0.40 -26.61 23.33
CA LYS A 102 -0.26 -28.06 23.46
C LYS A 102 -1.47 -28.82 22.89
N LEU A 103 -2.68 -28.30 23.08
CA LEU A 103 -3.92 -28.84 22.51
C LEU A 103 -3.94 -28.68 21.00
N ARG A 104 -3.58 -27.49 20.50
CA ARG A 104 -3.53 -27.19 19.07
C ARG A 104 -2.52 -28.06 18.33
N GLU A 105 -1.35 -28.33 18.93
CA GLU A 105 -0.35 -29.25 18.38
C GLU A 105 -0.88 -30.68 18.28
N ALA A 106 -1.61 -31.14 19.29
CA ALA A 106 -2.24 -32.46 19.31
C ALA A 106 -3.32 -32.59 18.25
N TRP A 107 -4.17 -31.57 18.13
CA TRP A 107 -5.20 -31.52 17.11
C TRP A 107 -4.61 -31.54 15.69
N TRP A 108 -3.59 -30.72 15.41
CA TRP A 108 -2.91 -30.75 14.11
C TRP A 108 -2.31 -32.14 13.83
N THR A 109 -1.60 -32.71 14.80
CA THR A 109 -0.97 -34.03 14.65
C THR A 109 -1.99 -35.14 14.36
N ALA A 110 -3.19 -35.07 14.95
CA ALA A 110 -4.25 -36.04 14.76
C ALA A 110 -4.96 -35.93 13.40
N ASN A 111 -4.99 -34.73 12.79
CA ASN A 111 -5.84 -34.45 11.62
C ASN A 111 -5.10 -34.03 10.34
N ARG A 112 -3.78 -33.83 10.41
CA ARG A 112 -2.95 -33.32 9.29
C ARG A 112 -2.96 -34.20 8.03
N ASP A 113 -3.28 -35.48 8.14
CA ASP A 113 -3.42 -36.39 6.99
C ASP A 113 -4.67 -36.06 6.14
N GLN A 114 -5.79 -35.75 6.78
CA GLN A 114 -7.02 -35.29 6.13
C GLN A 114 -6.78 -33.94 5.44
N VAL A 115 -6.09 -33.02 6.11
CA VAL A 115 -5.73 -31.71 5.54
C VAL A 115 -4.82 -31.86 4.31
N TRP A 116 -3.88 -32.81 4.34
CA TRP A 116 -3.05 -33.12 3.18
C TRP A 116 -3.86 -33.68 2.00
N ARG A 117 -4.83 -34.56 2.27
CA ARG A 117 -5.74 -35.07 1.22
C ARG A 117 -6.53 -33.92 0.60
N ALA A 118 -7.11 -33.03 1.41
CA ALA A 118 -7.85 -31.88 0.93
C ALA A 118 -7.01 -30.93 0.06
N ILE A 119 -5.82 -30.50 0.51
CA ILE A 119 -4.97 -29.57 -0.27
C ILE A 119 -4.43 -30.18 -1.57
N THR A 120 -4.37 -31.51 -1.67
CA THR A 120 -3.87 -32.21 -2.87
C THR A 120 -4.97 -32.65 -3.84
N CYS A 121 -6.25 -32.35 -3.57
CA CYS A 121 -7.38 -32.82 -4.39
C CYS A 121 -7.30 -32.48 -5.88
N LYS A 122 -6.70 -31.33 -6.24
CA LYS A 122 -6.49 -30.93 -7.64
C LYS A 122 -5.05 -31.07 -8.11
N ALA A 123 -4.14 -31.64 -7.31
CA ALA A 123 -2.77 -31.86 -7.75
C ALA A 123 -2.77 -32.70 -9.05
N PRO A 124 -1.91 -32.44 -10.04
CA PRO A 124 -1.88 -33.24 -11.27
C PRO A 124 -1.45 -34.70 -11.02
N GLN A 125 -1.94 -35.63 -11.85
CA GLN A 125 -1.62 -37.06 -11.72
C GLN A 125 -0.12 -37.35 -11.86
N ASP A 126 0.58 -36.62 -12.72
CA ASP A 126 2.02 -36.73 -12.95
C ASP A 126 2.87 -35.92 -11.95
N ALA A 127 2.25 -35.23 -10.98
CA ALA A 127 2.95 -34.50 -9.94
C ALA A 127 3.33 -35.41 -8.77
N ASN A 128 4.62 -35.55 -8.49
CA ASN A 128 5.12 -36.33 -7.37
C ASN A 128 5.96 -35.47 -6.42
N TYR A 129 5.80 -35.69 -5.10
CA TYR A 129 6.60 -34.99 -4.10
C TYR A 129 7.91 -35.75 -3.87
N PHE A 130 9.04 -35.06 -3.99
CA PHE A 130 10.37 -35.64 -3.83
C PHE A 130 11.08 -35.06 -2.61
N ARG A 131 11.75 -35.91 -1.83
CA ARG A 131 12.67 -35.48 -0.78
C ARG A 131 13.83 -36.46 -0.62
N ASN A 132 15.00 -35.92 -0.29
CA ASN A 132 16.17 -36.74 0.00
C ASN A 132 16.12 -37.27 1.44
N ILE A 133 16.52 -38.53 1.64
CA ILE A 133 16.65 -39.14 2.98
C ILE A 133 18.10 -39.39 3.40
N SER A 134 19.01 -39.61 2.45
CA SER A 134 20.44 -39.81 2.67
C SER A 134 21.19 -39.85 1.33
N GLY A 135 22.32 -39.13 1.19
CA GLY A 135 23.06 -39.08 -0.08
C GLY A 135 22.16 -38.63 -1.25
N ASP A 136 22.28 -39.30 -2.40
CA ASP A 136 21.42 -39.10 -3.57
C ASP A 136 20.11 -39.92 -3.52
N THR A 137 19.85 -40.64 -2.41
CA THR A 137 18.63 -41.44 -2.25
C THR A 137 17.41 -40.54 -2.07
N LYS A 138 16.62 -40.45 -3.16
CA LYS A 138 15.35 -39.75 -3.25
C LYS A 138 14.20 -40.67 -2.83
N VAL A 139 13.37 -40.20 -1.91
CA VAL A 139 12.04 -40.77 -1.68
C VAL A 139 11.04 -39.92 -2.45
N PHE A 140 10.15 -40.58 -3.15
CA PHE A 140 9.09 -39.95 -3.91
C PHE A 140 7.73 -40.56 -3.60
N THR A 141 6.66 -39.83 -3.90
CA THR A 141 5.32 -40.39 -3.95
C THR A 141 5.20 -41.20 -5.24
N SER A 142 4.72 -42.44 -5.17
CA SER A 142 4.64 -43.34 -6.34
C SER A 142 3.27 -43.35 -7.03
N HIS A 143 2.24 -42.77 -6.41
CA HIS A 143 0.84 -42.86 -6.85
C HIS A 143 0.32 -41.56 -7.50
N GLY A 144 1.19 -40.62 -7.86
CA GLY A 144 0.77 -39.34 -8.43
C GLY A 144 0.12 -38.40 -7.42
N HIS A 145 -0.47 -37.31 -7.90
CA HIS A 145 -1.25 -36.33 -7.12
C HIS A 145 -0.55 -35.86 -5.83
N CYS A 146 0.76 -35.68 -5.87
CA CYS A 146 1.58 -35.31 -4.70
C CYS A 146 1.39 -36.25 -3.49
N GLY A 147 1.02 -37.52 -3.71
CA GLY A 147 0.78 -38.50 -2.66
C GLY A 147 -0.60 -38.41 -2.01
N HIS A 148 -1.60 -37.87 -2.71
CA HIS A 148 -2.99 -37.76 -2.25
C HIS A 148 -3.54 -39.08 -1.67
N ASN A 149 -3.41 -40.18 -2.40
CA ASN A 149 -3.93 -41.50 -2.02
C ASN A 149 -3.04 -42.25 -1.00
N LYS A 150 -1.98 -41.61 -0.48
CA LYS A 150 -1.10 -42.25 0.49
C LYS A 150 -1.63 -41.97 1.90
N GLY A 151 -1.81 -43.02 2.71
CA GLY A 151 -2.27 -42.88 4.10
C GLY A 151 -1.36 -42.06 5.03
N SER A 152 -0.16 -41.65 4.58
CA SER A 152 0.76 -40.82 5.35
C SER A 152 1.19 -39.59 4.55
N VAL A 153 1.13 -38.41 5.18
CA VAL A 153 1.64 -37.15 4.59
C VAL A 153 3.11 -37.30 4.18
N PRO A 154 3.48 -37.01 2.92
CA PRO A 154 4.83 -37.24 2.40
C PRO A 154 5.85 -36.19 2.87
N THR A 155 5.39 -35.04 3.35
CA THR A 155 6.19 -33.92 3.86
C THR A 155 6.20 -33.83 5.40
N TYR A 156 7.24 -33.18 5.92
CA TYR A 156 7.43 -32.82 7.33
C TYR A 156 7.71 -31.31 7.49
N LEU A 157 7.43 -30.50 6.46
CA LEU A 157 7.67 -29.04 6.51
C LEU A 157 6.85 -28.36 7.61
N ASP A 158 5.66 -28.86 7.90
CA ASP A 158 4.86 -28.40 9.04
C ASP A 158 5.55 -28.61 10.40
N TYR A 159 6.65 -29.35 10.46
CA TYR A 159 7.48 -29.46 11.66
C TYR A 159 8.85 -28.76 11.54
N VAL A 160 9.04 -27.89 10.55
CA VAL A 160 10.20 -27.01 10.40
C VAL A 160 9.81 -25.60 10.86
N PRO A 161 10.61 -24.86 11.61
CA PRO A 161 10.30 -23.47 11.97
C PRO A 161 9.98 -22.60 10.76
N GLN A 162 8.90 -21.82 10.82
CA GLN A 162 8.40 -21.04 9.68
C GLN A 162 9.45 -20.12 9.06
N PHE A 163 10.24 -19.42 9.86
CA PHE A 163 11.35 -18.58 9.37
C PHE A 163 12.30 -19.35 8.43
N LEU A 164 12.68 -20.58 8.78
CA LEU A 164 13.60 -21.38 7.96
C LEU A 164 12.94 -21.84 6.65
N ARG A 165 11.62 -22.10 6.67
CA ARG A 165 10.87 -22.43 5.45
C ARG A 165 10.78 -21.23 4.51
N TRP A 166 10.47 -20.06 5.03
CA TRP A 166 10.41 -18.84 4.24
C TRP A 166 11.78 -18.44 3.69
N PHE A 167 12.87 -18.66 4.44
CA PHE A 167 14.21 -18.38 3.93
C PHE A 167 14.63 -19.35 2.81
N GLU A 168 14.27 -20.63 2.93
CA GLU A 168 14.46 -21.61 1.84
C GLU A 168 13.62 -21.28 0.61
N GLU A 169 12.36 -20.90 0.80
CA GLU A 169 11.46 -20.47 -0.27
C GLU A 169 11.96 -19.22 -0.97
N TRP A 170 12.36 -18.21 -0.21
CA TRP A 170 12.96 -16.98 -0.73
C TRP A 170 14.17 -17.29 -1.59
N ALA A 171 15.08 -18.17 -1.15
CA ALA A 171 16.28 -18.52 -1.89
C ALA A 171 15.95 -19.21 -3.23
N GLU A 172 15.03 -20.18 -3.24
CA GLU A 172 14.60 -20.86 -4.48
C GLU A 172 13.91 -19.89 -5.46
N GLU A 173 13.06 -18.99 -4.96
CA GLU A 173 12.39 -17.99 -5.79
C GLU A 173 13.36 -16.92 -6.31
N PHE A 174 14.33 -16.50 -5.50
CA PHE A 174 15.42 -15.63 -5.94
C PHE A 174 16.18 -16.26 -7.09
N CYS A 175 16.62 -17.51 -6.95
CA CYS A 175 17.38 -18.22 -7.98
C CYS A 175 16.58 -18.36 -9.28
N ARG A 176 15.28 -18.71 -9.19
CA ARG A 176 14.39 -18.78 -10.35
C ARG A 176 14.25 -17.42 -11.05
N LYS A 177 13.95 -16.36 -10.30
CA LYS A 177 13.77 -15.00 -10.84
C LYS A 177 15.07 -14.41 -11.38
N LYS A 178 16.23 -14.71 -10.76
CA LYS A 178 17.54 -14.27 -11.25
C LYS A 178 17.80 -14.83 -12.64
N LYS A 179 17.52 -16.12 -12.86
CA LYS A 179 17.62 -16.74 -14.19
C LYS A 179 16.73 -16.01 -15.21
N ASP A 180 15.43 -15.88 -14.92
CA ASP A 180 14.47 -15.23 -15.82
C ASP A 180 14.88 -13.78 -16.17
N LYS A 181 15.45 -13.05 -15.20
CA LYS A 181 15.92 -11.67 -15.40
C LYS A 181 17.24 -11.59 -16.17
N LEU A 182 18.19 -12.49 -15.92
CA LEU A 182 19.44 -12.56 -16.68
C LEU A 182 19.18 -12.90 -18.16
N GLU A 183 18.25 -13.81 -18.44
CA GLU A 183 17.83 -14.13 -19.80
C GLU A 183 17.28 -12.87 -20.52
N LYS A 184 16.40 -12.10 -19.86
CA LYS A 184 15.90 -10.84 -20.42
C LYS A 184 17.00 -9.83 -20.71
N VAL A 185 17.94 -9.65 -19.78
CA VAL A 185 19.10 -8.75 -19.97
C VAL A 185 19.94 -9.23 -21.16
N LYS A 186 20.23 -10.52 -21.24
CA LYS A 186 20.99 -11.12 -22.35
C LYS A 186 20.31 -10.87 -23.70
N ASP A 187 19.00 -11.09 -23.79
CA ASP A 187 18.24 -10.96 -25.03
C ASP A 187 18.27 -9.54 -25.61
N VAL A 188 18.28 -8.52 -24.74
CA VAL A 188 18.32 -7.12 -25.18
C VAL A 188 19.73 -6.56 -25.32
N CYS A 189 20.74 -7.17 -24.69
CA CYS A 189 22.12 -6.66 -24.67
C CYS A 189 23.10 -7.44 -25.56
N ARG A 190 22.88 -8.74 -25.81
CA ARG A 190 23.80 -9.66 -26.50
C ARG A 190 23.05 -10.60 -27.46
N ASN A 191 22.39 -10.03 -28.46
CA ASN A 191 21.67 -10.80 -29.48
C ASN A 191 22.51 -10.92 -30.75
N TYR A 192 23.43 -11.90 -30.76
CA TYR A 192 24.41 -12.10 -31.84
C TYR A 192 23.79 -12.38 -33.22
N PRO A 193 22.72 -13.18 -33.36
CA PRO A 193 22.03 -13.35 -34.64
C PRO A 193 21.56 -12.03 -35.26
N ASN A 194 21.15 -11.08 -34.41
CA ASN A 194 20.74 -9.74 -34.82
C ASN A 194 21.89 -8.72 -34.85
N LYS A 195 23.15 -9.18 -34.77
CA LYS A 195 24.37 -8.35 -34.65
C LYS A 195 24.27 -7.30 -33.54
N LEU A 196 23.64 -7.64 -32.43
CA LEU A 196 23.42 -6.73 -31.31
C LEU A 196 24.43 -7.00 -30.19
N TYR A 197 25.26 -6.00 -29.90
CA TYR A 197 26.13 -6.01 -28.72
C TYR A 197 26.10 -4.62 -28.09
N CYS A 198 25.38 -4.47 -26.98
CA CYS A 198 25.16 -3.17 -26.35
C CYS A 198 25.88 -3.02 -25.02
N SER A 199 26.50 -1.89 -24.76
CA SER A 199 26.97 -1.59 -23.41
C SER A 199 25.82 -1.20 -22.50
N PHE A 200 26.09 -1.26 -21.20
CA PHE A 200 25.21 -0.68 -20.20
C PHE A 200 24.93 0.81 -20.41
N ASN A 201 25.83 1.60 -20.99
CA ASN A 201 25.59 3.02 -21.29
C ASN A 201 24.77 3.23 -22.60
N GLY A 202 24.20 2.16 -23.15
CA GLY A 202 23.37 2.20 -24.34
C GLY A 202 24.14 2.43 -25.64
N TYR A 203 25.46 2.16 -25.67
CA TYR A 203 26.24 2.20 -26.90
C TYR A 203 26.23 0.86 -27.63
N ASP A 204 26.13 0.90 -28.95
CA ASP A 204 26.27 -0.26 -29.83
C ASP A 204 27.77 -0.56 -30.06
N CYS A 205 28.28 -1.57 -29.35
CA CYS A 205 29.69 -1.96 -29.37
C CYS A 205 30.14 -2.54 -30.71
N THR A 206 29.23 -2.87 -31.62
CA THR A 206 29.57 -3.33 -32.98
C THR A 206 30.00 -2.18 -33.88
N LYS A 207 29.52 -0.97 -33.58
CA LYS A 207 29.79 0.27 -34.32
C LYS A 207 30.83 1.16 -33.66
N ILE A 208 31.30 0.80 -32.45
CA ILE A 208 32.35 1.58 -31.78
C ILE A 208 33.68 1.34 -32.50
N ILE A 209 34.12 2.38 -33.19
CA ILE A 209 35.51 2.63 -33.56
C ILE A 209 35.87 3.95 -32.87
N TRP A 210 36.78 3.94 -31.88
CA TRP A 210 37.13 5.13 -31.08
C TRP A 210 37.51 6.35 -31.95
N LYS A 211 37.98 6.11 -33.18
CA LYS A 211 38.41 7.10 -34.17
C LYS A 211 37.29 7.72 -35.03
N GLU A 212 36.13 7.08 -35.19
CA GLU A 212 35.10 7.52 -36.17
C GLU A 212 33.97 8.37 -35.57
N HIS A 213 33.98 8.62 -34.26
CA HIS A 213 33.05 9.54 -33.55
C HIS A 213 31.55 9.38 -33.85
N ASN A 214 31.12 8.24 -34.38
CA ASN A 214 29.72 8.04 -34.76
C ASN A 214 28.96 7.23 -33.70
N PHE A 215 28.62 7.90 -32.61
CA PHE A 215 27.77 7.34 -31.57
C PHE A 215 26.30 7.52 -31.95
N SER A 216 25.78 6.58 -32.74
CA SER A 216 24.33 6.47 -32.88
C SER A 216 23.77 6.05 -31.53
N ASN A 217 22.95 6.90 -30.90
CA ASN A 217 21.99 6.48 -29.88
C ASN A 217 21.00 5.55 -30.58
N ASP A 218 21.38 4.29 -30.80
CA ASP A 218 20.51 3.29 -31.36
C ASP A 218 19.47 2.95 -30.29
N SER A 219 18.20 3.26 -30.57
CA SER A 219 17.06 2.93 -29.70
C SER A 219 17.09 1.48 -29.19
N LYS A 220 17.73 0.56 -29.92
CA LYS A 220 17.93 -0.83 -29.51
C LYS A 220 18.83 -0.97 -28.28
N CYS A 221 19.92 -0.21 -28.19
CA CYS A 221 20.83 -0.28 -27.04
C CYS A 221 20.34 0.53 -25.82
N THR A 222 19.44 1.50 -26.02
CA THR A 222 18.70 2.11 -24.90
C THR A 222 17.87 1.06 -24.13
N LYS A 223 17.31 0.06 -24.81
CA LYS A 223 16.59 -1.05 -24.14
C LYS A 223 17.52 -1.89 -23.26
N CYS A 224 18.75 -2.14 -23.72
CA CYS A 224 19.77 -2.81 -22.91
C CYS A 224 20.06 -2.03 -21.62
N HIS A 225 20.28 -0.71 -21.72
CA HIS A 225 20.46 0.15 -20.55
C HIS A 225 19.29 0.04 -19.55
N ASN A 226 18.06 0.11 -20.05
CA ASN A 226 16.84 0.07 -19.23
C ASN A 226 16.69 -1.27 -18.49
N GLU A 227 16.89 -2.40 -19.16
CA GLU A 227 16.82 -3.71 -18.51
C GLU A 227 17.97 -3.95 -17.53
N CYS A 228 19.18 -3.46 -17.84
CA CYS A 228 20.30 -3.51 -16.91
C CYS A 228 20.03 -2.71 -15.63
N LEU A 229 19.45 -1.51 -15.73
CA LEU A 229 19.03 -0.73 -14.55
C LEU A 229 17.97 -1.46 -13.72
N ARG A 230 16.96 -2.06 -14.38
CA ARG A 230 15.91 -2.85 -13.71
C ARG A 230 16.49 -4.08 -12.99
N TYR A 231 17.47 -4.73 -13.60
CA TYR A 231 18.18 -5.86 -13.00
C TYR A 231 19.00 -5.43 -11.78
N GLU A 232 19.77 -4.34 -11.89
CA GLU A 232 20.59 -3.80 -10.80
C GLU A 232 19.76 -3.34 -9.60
N ASN A 233 18.65 -2.64 -9.83
CA ASN A 233 17.77 -2.24 -8.74
C ASN A 233 17.20 -3.46 -8.01
N TRP A 234 16.72 -4.45 -8.77
CA TRP A 234 16.20 -5.69 -8.20
C TRP A 234 17.26 -6.48 -7.43
N ILE A 235 18.48 -6.65 -7.97
CA ILE A 235 19.53 -7.44 -7.29
C ILE A 235 19.97 -6.80 -5.97
N LYS A 236 20.01 -5.45 -5.91
CA LYS A 236 20.29 -4.69 -4.68
C LYS A 236 19.22 -4.92 -3.60
N GLU A 237 17.94 -4.89 -3.98
CA GLU A 237 16.84 -5.17 -3.05
C GLU A 237 16.92 -6.61 -2.52
N GLN A 238 17.21 -7.58 -3.39
CA GLN A 238 17.37 -8.98 -2.99
C GLN A 238 18.56 -9.18 -2.04
N LYS A 239 19.68 -8.47 -2.25
CA LYS A 239 20.82 -8.50 -1.32
C LYS A 239 20.41 -7.99 0.08
N LEU A 240 19.61 -6.93 0.16
CA LEU A 240 19.13 -6.40 1.43
C LEU A 240 18.19 -7.39 2.16
N GLU A 241 17.29 -8.05 1.42
CA GLU A 241 16.43 -9.11 1.96
C GLU A 241 17.26 -10.30 2.45
N PHE A 242 18.28 -10.70 1.70
CA PHE A 242 19.22 -11.76 2.07
C PHE A 242 19.95 -11.42 3.37
N ASP A 243 20.55 -10.22 3.47
CA ASP A 243 21.30 -9.79 4.64
C ASP A 243 20.40 -9.80 5.90
N LYS A 244 19.17 -9.29 5.80
CA LYS A 244 18.19 -9.34 6.91
C LYS A 244 17.86 -10.76 7.35
N GLN A 245 17.66 -11.68 6.40
CA GLN A 245 17.35 -13.08 6.71
C GLN A 245 18.57 -13.80 7.29
N ARG A 246 19.77 -13.54 6.77
CA ARG A 246 21.03 -14.03 7.30
C ARG A 246 21.21 -13.62 8.76
N ASP A 247 21.02 -12.34 9.07
CA ASP A 247 21.18 -11.81 10.42
C ASP A 247 20.10 -12.37 11.36
N LYS A 248 18.85 -12.49 10.87
CA LYS A 248 17.75 -13.13 11.60
C LYS A 248 18.06 -14.59 11.93
N TYR A 249 18.67 -15.34 11.00
CA TYR A 249 19.07 -16.72 11.24
C TYR A 249 20.06 -16.83 12.41
N GLU A 250 21.08 -15.98 12.47
CA GLU A 250 22.02 -15.96 13.58
C GLU A 250 21.35 -15.57 14.89
N ILE A 251 20.43 -14.60 14.88
CA ILE A 251 19.64 -14.23 16.06
C ILE A 251 18.82 -15.42 16.58
N GLU A 252 18.09 -16.12 15.72
CA GLU A 252 17.27 -17.26 16.14
C GLU A 252 18.13 -18.44 16.62
N LYS A 253 19.23 -18.75 15.92
CA LYS A 253 20.19 -19.78 16.32
C LYS A 253 20.79 -19.52 17.70
N ASN A 254 21.14 -18.26 18.01
CA ASN A 254 21.74 -17.87 19.29
C ASN A 254 20.71 -17.72 20.42
N ARG A 255 19.47 -17.31 20.12
CA ARG A 255 18.37 -17.17 21.10
C ARG A 255 18.15 -18.41 21.95
N TYR A 256 18.36 -19.59 21.37
CA TYR A 256 18.11 -20.88 22.01
C TYR A 256 19.36 -21.51 22.66
N ASN A 257 20.50 -20.80 22.67
CA ASN A 257 21.79 -21.31 23.17
C ASN A 257 21.98 -21.16 24.70
N SER A 258 21.37 -20.15 25.35
CA SER A 258 21.69 -19.76 26.75
C SER A 258 20.51 -19.66 27.73
N ARG A 259 19.25 -19.86 27.30
CA ARG A 259 18.10 -19.70 28.19
C ARG A 259 17.84 -20.99 28.98
N GLN A 260 17.88 -20.92 30.31
CA GLN A 260 17.02 -21.76 31.15
C GLN A 260 15.57 -21.40 30.80
N ILE A 261 14.97 -22.13 29.85
CA ILE A 261 13.56 -21.95 29.54
C ILE A 261 12.79 -22.53 30.71
N ASN A 262 12.16 -21.67 31.52
CA ASN A 262 11.20 -22.11 32.54
C ASN A 262 10.12 -22.96 31.85
N SER A 263 10.10 -24.26 32.14
CA SER A 263 9.29 -25.26 31.43
C SER A 263 7.78 -25.03 31.57
N LYS A 264 7.35 -24.15 32.49
CA LYS A 264 5.95 -23.92 32.81
C LYS A 264 5.21 -22.99 31.82
N ASN A 265 5.88 -22.10 31.08
CA ASN A 265 5.16 -20.96 30.42
C ASN A 265 5.33 -20.77 28.90
N ASN A 266 5.94 -21.68 28.09
CA ASN A 266 5.86 -21.54 26.63
C ASN A 266 6.24 -22.80 25.82
N PHE A 267 5.24 -23.63 25.47
CA PHE A 267 5.42 -24.84 24.65
C PHE A 267 6.10 -24.58 23.29
N ASN A 268 5.82 -23.43 22.65
CA ASN A 268 6.44 -23.05 21.36
C ASN A 268 7.94 -22.80 21.47
N ASN A 269 8.41 -22.23 22.58
CA ASN A 269 9.84 -21.98 22.76
C ASN A 269 10.63 -23.28 22.93
N ILE A 270 10.04 -24.31 23.55
CA ILE A 270 10.64 -25.65 23.67
C ILE A 270 10.71 -26.32 22.29
N TYR A 271 9.64 -26.20 21.50
CA TYR A 271 9.58 -26.72 20.14
C TYR A 271 10.69 -26.15 19.25
N TYR A 272 10.85 -24.83 19.20
CA TYR A 272 11.89 -24.19 18.41
C TYR A 272 13.29 -24.49 18.94
N LYS A 273 13.48 -24.49 20.27
CA LYS A 273 14.77 -24.84 20.89
C LYS A 273 15.28 -26.19 20.42
N GLU A 274 14.45 -27.24 20.48
CA GLU A 274 14.88 -28.59 20.07
C GLU A 274 15.27 -28.66 18.58
N PHE A 275 14.54 -27.97 17.70
CA PHE A 275 14.88 -27.93 16.28
C PHE A 275 16.22 -27.23 16.04
N TYR A 276 16.42 -26.05 16.66
CA TYR A 276 17.67 -25.29 16.53
C TYR A 276 18.86 -25.96 17.22
N ASP A 277 18.66 -26.72 18.30
CA ASP A 277 19.69 -27.57 18.92
C ASP A 277 20.14 -28.67 17.95
N GLU A 278 19.21 -29.40 17.32
CA GLU A 278 19.57 -30.41 16.32
C GLU A 278 20.21 -29.79 15.06
N LEU A 279 19.73 -28.61 14.64
CA LEU A 279 20.32 -27.87 13.53
C LEU A 279 21.76 -27.46 13.84
N ARG A 280 22.06 -27.01 15.06
CA ARG A 280 23.41 -26.59 15.49
C ARG A 280 24.42 -27.73 15.47
N VAL A 281 24.00 -28.95 15.86
CA VAL A 281 24.88 -30.13 15.84
C VAL A 281 25.37 -30.44 14.42
N ASN A 282 24.55 -30.20 13.40
CA ASN A 282 24.85 -30.61 12.01
C ASN A 282 25.26 -29.44 11.11
N TYR A 283 24.80 -28.22 11.41
CA TYR A 283 24.97 -26.98 10.65
C TYR A 283 25.34 -25.81 11.57
N GLY A 284 26.25 -26.05 12.52
CA GLY A 284 26.59 -25.11 13.61
C GLY A 284 27.14 -23.76 13.16
N SER A 285 27.57 -23.62 11.91
CA SER A 285 28.04 -22.37 11.32
C SER A 285 27.07 -21.89 10.23
N ILE A 286 27.02 -20.58 10.01
CA ILE A 286 26.10 -19.98 9.02
C ILE A 286 26.45 -20.43 7.60
N GLU A 287 27.74 -20.57 7.32
CA GLU A 287 28.27 -21.01 6.03
C GLU A 287 27.70 -22.39 5.67
N LYS A 288 27.63 -23.30 6.64
CA LYS A 288 27.05 -24.64 6.43
C LYS A 288 25.56 -24.58 6.08
N PHE A 289 24.81 -23.64 6.65
CA PHE A 289 23.39 -23.44 6.33
C PHE A 289 23.21 -22.78 4.96
N LEU A 290 23.97 -21.72 4.65
CA LEU A 290 23.93 -21.05 3.35
C LEU A 290 24.32 -22.01 2.20
N ASN A 291 25.25 -22.92 2.46
CA ASN A 291 25.59 -24.00 1.53
C ASN A 291 24.43 -25.00 1.28
N LEU A 292 23.42 -25.07 2.15
CA LEU A 292 22.18 -25.81 1.85
C LEU A 292 21.29 -25.04 0.87
N LEU A 293 21.20 -23.72 1.02
CA LEU A 293 20.45 -22.86 0.10
C LEU A 293 21.06 -22.93 -1.32
N ASN A 294 22.39 -22.92 -1.42
CA ASN A 294 23.12 -23.13 -2.67
C ASN A 294 22.76 -24.47 -3.36
N LYS A 295 22.43 -25.50 -2.58
CA LYS A 295 22.07 -26.84 -3.07
C LYS A 295 20.59 -26.95 -3.46
N GLY A 296 19.81 -25.88 -3.30
CA GLY A 296 18.44 -25.79 -3.78
C GLY A 296 18.35 -26.14 -5.28
N ASN A 297 17.25 -26.79 -5.68
CA ASN A 297 17.11 -27.30 -7.04
C ASN A 297 17.10 -26.17 -8.08
N LYS A 298 16.59 -24.98 -7.74
CA LYS A 298 16.60 -23.83 -8.64
C LYS A 298 17.97 -23.15 -8.67
N CYS A 299 18.64 -23.08 -7.53
CA CYS A 299 19.97 -22.47 -7.42
C CYS A 299 21.08 -23.31 -8.09
N LYS A 300 20.97 -24.64 -8.04
CA LYS A 300 21.95 -25.56 -8.64
C LYS A 300 21.93 -25.60 -10.18
N ASN A 301 20.76 -25.32 -10.78
CA ASN A 301 20.53 -25.51 -12.22
C ASN A 301 20.80 -24.25 -13.07
N ILE A 302 21.55 -23.28 -12.53
CA ILE A 302 22.00 -22.11 -13.29
C ILE A 302 23.44 -22.42 -13.76
N SER A 303 23.57 -22.77 -15.04
CA SER A 303 24.80 -23.33 -15.63
C SER A 303 25.78 -22.31 -16.19
N ASP A 304 25.33 -21.09 -16.46
CA ASP A 304 26.18 -20.02 -17.00
C ASP A 304 27.06 -19.44 -15.89
N GLU A 305 28.33 -19.15 -16.16
CA GLU A 305 29.30 -18.65 -15.16
C GLU A 305 28.79 -17.41 -14.41
N GLU A 306 28.06 -16.54 -15.12
CA GLU A 306 27.43 -15.32 -14.59
C GLU A 306 26.22 -15.59 -13.68
N GLY A 307 25.55 -16.73 -13.88
CA GLY A 307 24.36 -17.12 -13.14
C GLY A 307 24.65 -17.97 -11.90
N LYS A 308 25.91 -18.37 -11.67
CA LYS A 308 26.29 -19.23 -10.55
C LYS A 308 25.92 -18.59 -9.21
N ILE A 309 25.26 -19.37 -8.34
CA ILE A 309 24.81 -18.94 -7.02
C ILE A 309 25.75 -19.50 -5.95
N ASP A 310 26.26 -18.60 -5.13
CA ASP A 310 26.94 -18.92 -3.89
C ASP A 310 26.63 -17.86 -2.82
N PHE A 311 25.75 -18.18 -1.89
CA PHE A 311 25.38 -17.32 -0.77
C PHE A 311 26.45 -17.24 0.33
N ASP A 312 27.50 -18.07 0.27
CA ASP A 312 28.58 -18.11 1.25
C ASP A 312 29.77 -17.29 0.76
N LYS A 313 30.77 -17.94 0.15
CA LYS A 313 32.04 -17.28 -0.23
C LYS A 313 31.91 -16.39 -1.46
N GLY A 314 30.99 -16.74 -2.36
CA GLY A 314 30.69 -15.98 -3.57
C GLY A 314 29.52 -15.01 -3.43
N VAL A 315 29.17 -14.56 -2.22
CA VAL A 315 27.99 -13.70 -1.99
C VAL A 315 28.02 -12.44 -2.84
N ASP A 316 29.19 -11.82 -3.02
CA ASP A 316 29.31 -10.61 -3.83
C ASP A 316 29.07 -10.88 -5.32
N ASN A 317 29.50 -12.03 -5.84
CA ASN A 317 29.22 -12.46 -7.21
C ASN A 317 27.75 -12.84 -7.39
N THR A 318 27.13 -13.44 -6.36
CA THR A 318 25.70 -13.80 -6.41
C THR A 318 24.81 -12.57 -6.56
N PHE A 319 25.20 -11.45 -5.96
CA PHE A 319 24.44 -10.20 -6.03
C PHE A 319 25.13 -9.13 -6.90
N SER A 320 25.99 -9.54 -7.84
CA SER A 320 26.70 -8.62 -8.72
C SER A 320 25.85 -8.16 -9.92
N ARG A 321 26.33 -7.08 -10.56
CA ARG A 321 25.92 -6.70 -11.90
C ARG A 321 26.14 -7.85 -12.90
N SER A 322 25.31 -7.87 -13.93
CA SER A 322 25.42 -8.78 -15.07
C SER A 322 26.62 -8.45 -15.97
N ASN A 323 27.32 -9.46 -16.48
CA ASN A 323 28.39 -9.32 -17.47
C ASN A 323 27.86 -8.79 -18.82
N TYR A 324 26.57 -8.99 -19.11
CA TYR A 324 25.91 -8.38 -20.26
C TYR A 324 25.72 -6.87 -20.10
N CYS A 325 25.73 -6.37 -18.87
CA CYS A 325 25.68 -4.96 -18.50
C CYS A 325 27.07 -4.33 -18.30
N GLN A 326 28.10 -4.87 -18.96
CA GLN A 326 29.43 -4.24 -18.97
C GLN A 326 29.55 -3.18 -20.06
N ARG A 327 30.59 -2.35 -19.99
CA ARG A 327 30.92 -1.40 -21.06
C ARG A 327 31.31 -2.13 -22.35
N CYS A 328 31.35 -1.37 -23.45
CA CYS A 328 31.91 -1.90 -24.67
C CYS A 328 33.42 -2.15 -24.48
N PRO A 329 33.96 -3.24 -25.05
CA PRO A 329 35.40 -3.37 -25.22
C PRO A 329 35.95 -2.14 -25.92
N ASP A 330 37.17 -1.72 -25.56
CA ASP A 330 37.74 -0.46 -26.05
C ASP A 330 37.76 -0.42 -27.58
N CYS A 331 38.19 -1.48 -28.26
CA CYS A 331 38.21 -1.51 -29.73
C CYS A 331 36.90 -1.99 -30.37
N GLY A 332 35.80 -2.00 -29.63
CA GLY A 332 34.54 -2.59 -30.05
C GLY A 332 34.65 -4.11 -30.20
N VAL A 333 33.67 -4.70 -30.89
CA VAL A 333 33.60 -6.14 -31.14
C VAL A 333 33.54 -6.45 -32.62
N ASP A 334 34.05 -7.62 -33.00
CA ASP A 334 33.79 -8.23 -34.29
C ASP A 334 32.73 -9.32 -34.12
N CYS A 335 31.69 -9.29 -34.97
CA CYS A 335 30.52 -10.15 -34.85
C CYS A 335 30.28 -10.91 -36.15
N ASN A 336 30.35 -12.24 -36.09
CA ASN A 336 30.14 -13.11 -37.25
C ASN A 336 28.69 -13.65 -37.38
N GLY A 337 27.76 -13.13 -36.57
CA GLY A 337 26.35 -13.57 -36.51
C GLY A 337 26.05 -14.71 -35.55
N THR A 338 27.07 -15.45 -35.09
CA THR A 338 26.91 -16.50 -34.05
C THR A 338 27.59 -16.12 -32.74
N THR A 339 28.71 -15.42 -32.83
CA THR A 339 29.47 -14.90 -31.68
C THR A 339 29.96 -13.49 -31.98
N CYS A 340 30.25 -12.75 -30.91
CA CYS A 340 30.95 -11.47 -30.97
C CYS A 340 32.18 -11.53 -30.07
N THR A 341 33.34 -11.20 -30.61
CA THR A 341 34.60 -11.19 -29.88
C THR A 341 35.18 -9.79 -29.82
N PRO A 342 35.72 -9.33 -28.68
CA PRO A 342 36.47 -8.08 -28.59
C PRO A 342 37.57 -8.01 -29.65
N LYS A 343 37.68 -6.88 -30.37
CA LYS A 343 38.78 -6.68 -31.31
C LYS A 343 40.11 -6.59 -30.56
N LYS A 344 41.18 -7.12 -31.15
CA LYS A 344 42.53 -7.02 -30.57
C LYS A 344 42.95 -5.55 -30.49
N VAL A 345 43.45 -5.13 -29.33
CA VAL A 345 44.01 -3.80 -29.12
C VAL A 345 45.41 -3.76 -29.73
N ILE A 346 45.56 -3.12 -30.90
CA ILE A 346 46.86 -2.98 -31.60
C ILE A 346 47.62 -1.74 -31.09
N HIS A 347 46.89 -0.67 -30.76
CA HIS A 347 47.37 0.59 -30.16
C HIS A 347 46.35 1.13 -29.13
N PRO A 348 46.70 2.05 -28.20
CA PRO A 348 45.80 2.54 -27.16
C PRO A 348 44.52 3.26 -27.64
N ASP A 349 44.46 3.65 -28.91
CA ASP A 349 43.35 4.32 -29.59
C ASP A 349 42.56 3.37 -30.54
N CYS A 350 42.90 2.07 -30.55
CA CYS A 350 42.32 1.07 -31.45
C CYS A 350 42.52 1.34 -32.95
N GLY A 351 43.44 2.25 -33.28
CA GLY A 351 43.75 2.73 -34.62
C GLY A 351 45.25 2.79 -34.88
N ASN A 352 45.82 4.00 -35.06
CA ASN A 352 47.24 4.22 -35.35
C ASN A 352 47.97 4.72 -34.08
N ASN A 353 49.29 4.88 -34.08
CA ASN A 353 50.04 5.47 -32.95
C ASN A 353 49.78 7.00 -32.78
N ASP A 354 48.52 7.42 -32.60
CA ASP A 354 48.17 8.82 -32.37
C ASP A 354 48.75 9.28 -31.03
N LYS A 355 49.58 10.34 -31.08
CA LYS A 355 50.18 10.95 -29.89
C LYS A 355 49.26 12.03 -29.33
N TYR A 356 49.29 12.16 -28.00
CA TYR A 356 48.74 13.33 -27.31
C TYR A 356 49.78 14.45 -27.40
N ASP A 357 49.54 15.41 -28.29
CA ASP A 357 50.43 16.54 -28.54
C ASP A 357 49.58 17.82 -28.63
N PRO A 358 49.40 18.56 -27.52
CA PRO A 358 48.61 19.78 -27.51
C PRO A 358 49.24 20.88 -28.40
N PRO A 359 48.47 21.53 -29.30
CA PRO A 359 48.96 22.63 -30.12
C PRO A 359 49.53 23.80 -29.31
N THR A 360 50.54 24.49 -29.83
CA THR A 360 51.15 25.66 -29.16
C THR A 360 50.10 26.74 -28.90
N GLY A 361 49.88 27.09 -27.63
CA GLY A 361 48.86 28.06 -27.20
C GLY A 361 47.48 27.48 -26.91
N ALA A 362 47.25 26.18 -27.16
CA ALA A 362 46.04 25.50 -26.69
C ALA A 362 46.16 25.22 -25.18
N GLY A 363 45.33 25.88 -24.37
CA GLY A 363 45.26 25.61 -22.94
C GLY A 363 44.85 24.16 -22.67
N THR A 364 45.61 23.46 -21.83
CA THR A 364 45.26 22.11 -21.36
C THR A 364 44.55 22.17 -20.01
N THR A 365 43.55 21.34 -19.79
CA THR A 365 42.85 21.24 -18.50
C THR A 365 42.90 19.81 -17.96
N VAL A 366 43.07 19.71 -16.64
CA VAL A 366 43.04 18.44 -15.91
C VAL A 366 41.64 18.23 -15.32
N VAL A 367 40.99 17.13 -15.68
CA VAL A 367 39.70 16.71 -15.14
C VAL A 367 39.90 15.45 -14.31
N ASN A 368 39.78 15.57 -12.99
CA ASN A 368 39.88 14.44 -12.07
C ASN A 368 38.52 13.76 -11.93
N VAL A 369 38.27 12.75 -12.78
CA VAL A 369 36.98 12.06 -12.79
C VAL A 369 36.94 11.01 -11.70
N PHE A 370 35.96 11.15 -10.80
CA PHE A 370 35.59 10.11 -9.86
C PHE A 370 34.92 8.97 -10.62
N CYS A 371 35.76 7.98 -10.95
CA CYS A 371 35.56 6.77 -11.74
C CYS A 371 34.87 6.93 -13.11
N SER A 372 35.60 6.61 -14.19
CA SER A 372 35.03 6.25 -15.50
C SER A 372 35.19 4.75 -15.74
N ASP A 373 34.13 4.00 -15.40
CA ASP A 373 33.69 2.72 -15.98
C ASP A 373 34.73 1.58 -16.17
N ASP A 374 35.33 0.99 -15.13
CA ASP A 374 35.96 -0.34 -15.25
C ASP A 374 35.27 -1.39 -14.35
N GLU A 375 35.45 -2.68 -14.65
CA GLU A 375 34.93 -3.87 -13.93
C GLU A 375 35.21 -3.83 -12.40
N LYS A 376 36.24 -3.08 -11.98
CA LYS A 376 36.60 -2.81 -10.58
C LYS A 376 35.87 -1.59 -9.97
N CYS A 377 34.88 -0.98 -10.62
CA CYS A 377 34.04 0.12 -10.11
C CYS A 377 32.56 -0.28 -9.95
N ASP A 378 32.30 -1.29 -9.12
CA ASP A 378 30.99 -1.45 -8.50
C ASP A 378 30.69 -0.21 -7.66
N ILE A 379 29.74 0.62 -8.14
CA ILE A 379 29.36 1.89 -7.53
C ILE A 379 28.99 1.70 -6.06
N THR A 380 28.38 0.57 -5.69
CA THR A 380 27.98 0.28 -4.31
C THR A 380 29.18 -0.08 -3.43
N LYS A 381 30.23 -0.70 -3.98
CA LYS A 381 31.46 -1.05 -3.27
C LYS A 381 32.38 0.16 -3.08
N LYS A 382 32.49 1.02 -4.09
CA LYS A 382 33.35 2.23 -4.04
C LYS A 382 32.68 3.46 -3.45
N LEU A 383 31.36 3.61 -3.53
CA LEU A 383 30.65 4.60 -2.73
C LEU A 383 30.86 4.32 -1.24
N LYS A 384 30.83 3.05 -0.82
CA LYS A 384 31.25 2.66 0.53
C LYS A 384 32.71 3.03 0.84
N GLU A 385 33.61 3.03 -0.13
CA GLU A 385 35.01 3.51 0.05
C GLU A 385 35.09 5.04 0.12
N LEU A 386 34.42 5.77 -0.77
CA LEU A 386 34.24 7.24 -0.70
C LEU A 386 33.60 7.68 0.63
N CYS A 387 32.73 6.84 1.19
CA CYS A 387 32.16 7.00 2.53
C CYS A 387 33.18 6.72 3.65
N LYS A 388 34.07 5.74 3.46
CA LYS A 388 35.06 5.28 4.47
C LYS A 388 36.32 6.15 4.55
N ASP A 389 36.70 6.86 3.49
CA ASP A 389 37.87 7.77 3.45
C ASP A 389 37.73 9.03 4.37
N LEU A 390 36.85 8.99 5.37
CA LEU A 390 36.74 9.99 6.43
C LEU A 390 37.96 10.04 7.36
N GLU A 391 38.87 9.05 7.32
CA GLU A 391 40.01 9.00 8.25
C GLU A 391 41.41 8.91 7.62
N ASN A 392 41.59 8.47 6.37
CA ASN A 392 42.93 8.35 5.75
C ASN A 392 42.89 8.61 4.24
N GLY A 393 43.48 9.72 3.78
CA GLY A 393 43.47 10.16 2.38
C GLY A 393 44.20 9.24 1.40
N ASN A 394 43.50 8.26 0.84
CA ASN A 394 44.01 7.44 -0.26
C ASN A 394 43.52 7.98 -1.62
N GLU A 395 44.44 8.44 -2.47
CA GLU A 395 44.21 8.91 -3.86
C GLU A 395 43.72 7.83 -4.86
N LYS A 396 43.26 6.65 -4.40
CA LYS A 396 43.15 5.44 -5.25
C LYS A 396 41.94 5.36 -6.18
N ASN A 397 40.99 6.30 -6.11
CA ASN A 397 39.68 6.21 -6.79
C ASN A 397 39.41 7.24 -7.89
N TYR A 398 40.41 8.05 -8.27
CA TYR A 398 40.29 9.07 -9.32
C TYR A 398 41.06 8.68 -10.58
N GLN A 399 40.48 9.00 -11.74
CA GLN A 399 41.17 8.95 -13.02
C GLN A 399 41.46 10.37 -13.48
N GLU A 400 42.75 10.69 -13.63
CA GLU A 400 43.21 11.98 -14.09
C GLU A 400 43.18 12.03 -15.62
N TRP A 401 42.30 12.87 -16.18
CA TRP A 401 42.20 13.12 -17.62
C TRP A 401 42.82 14.46 -17.97
N LYS A 402 43.84 14.47 -18.83
CA LYS A 402 44.44 15.68 -19.41
C LYS A 402 43.82 15.91 -20.77
N CYS A 403 43.12 17.02 -20.94
CA CYS A 403 42.37 17.32 -22.15
C CYS A 403 42.77 18.68 -22.74
N TYR A 404 42.62 18.82 -24.05
CA TYR A 404 42.67 20.10 -24.76
C TYR A 404 41.59 20.13 -25.86
N TYR A 405 41.16 21.34 -26.22
CA TYR A 405 40.22 21.57 -27.32
C TYR A 405 40.75 22.65 -28.26
N ASN A 406 41.07 22.28 -29.50
CA ASN A 406 41.52 23.20 -30.55
C ASN A 406 40.63 23.18 -31.81
N GLY A 407 39.50 22.47 -31.79
CA GLY A 407 38.54 22.37 -32.91
C GLY A 407 37.88 21.01 -32.94
N GLU A 408 36.85 20.84 -33.77
CA GLU A 408 36.14 19.55 -33.91
C GLU A 408 37.08 18.43 -34.43
N SER A 409 38.05 18.77 -35.27
CA SER A 409 39.04 17.84 -35.81
C SER A 409 40.30 17.68 -34.94
N ASP A 410 40.48 18.51 -33.91
CA ASP A 410 41.68 18.53 -33.06
C ASP A 410 41.31 18.83 -31.61
N ASN A 411 40.72 17.82 -30.96
CA ASN A 411 40.43 17.82 -29.53
C ASN A 411 40.76 16.45 -28.95
N LYS A 412 41.59 16.40 -27.90
CA LYS A 412 42.05 15.13 -27.32
C LYS A 412 42.04 15.18 -25.81
N CYS A 413 41.86 14.01 -25.22
CA CYS A 413 41.97 13.69 -23.81
C CYS A 413 42.86 12.46 -23.66
N GLN A 414 43.79 12.49 -22.72
CA GLN A 414 44.58 11.33 -22.33
C GLN A 414 44.45 11.05 -20.84
N ILE A 415 44.51 9.77 -20.46
CA ILE A 415 44.64 9.39 -19.05
C ILE A 415 46.10 9.59 -18.63
N ALA A 416 46.33 10.51 -17.69
CA ALA A 416 47.67 10.87 -17.22
C ALA A 416 48.19 9.98 -16.08
N LYS A 417 47.29 9.38 -15.29
CA LYS A 417 47.61 8.47 -14.19
C LYS A 417 46.50 7.42 -14.05
N ALA A 418 46.77 6.18 -14.47
CA ALA A 418 45.93 5.03 -14.14
C ALA A 418 46.61 4.29 -12.99
N VAL A 419 46.06 4.37 -11.78
CA VAL A 419 46.55 3.54 -10.66
C VAL A 419 45.97 2.14 -10.84
N LEU A 420 46.60 1.37 -11.73
CA LEU A 420 46.31 -0.04 -11.96
C LEU A 420 47.63 -0.79 -12.19
N GLU A 421 48.03 -1.59 -11.20
CA GLU A 421 48.81 -2.84 -11.31
C GLU A 421 49.77 -2.95 -12.53
N ASN A 422 50.72 -2.03 -12.67
CA ASN A 422 51.88 -2.11 -13.59
C ASN A 422 51.62 -2.34 -15.09
N LYS A 423 50.46 -1.94 -15.64
CA LYS A 423 50.28 -1.82 -17.10
C LYS A 423 49.84 -0.40 -17.47
N VAL A 424 50.80 0.43 -17.86
CA VAL A 424 50.56 1.76 -18.42
C VAL A 424 49.94 1.58 -19.81
N GLN A 425 48.62 1.61 -19.90
CA GLN A 425 47.93 1.91 -21.16
C GLN A 425 47.50 3.37 -21.11
N THR A 426 48.29 4.23 -21.75
CA THR A 426 47.94 5.63 -22.00
C THR A 426 46.77 5.65 -22.97
N LYS A 427 45.52 5.64 -22.47
CA LYS A 427 44.34 5.72 -23.34
C LYS A 427 44.18 7.16 -23.81
N ILE A 428 44.11 7.36 -25.13
CA ILE A 428 43.86 8.64 -25.77
C ILE A 428 42.49 8.55 -26.45
N THR A 429 41.67 9.57 -26.26
CA THR A 429 40.36 9.72 -26.88
C THR A 429 40.14 11.17 -27.27
N THR A 430 39.07 11.48 -28.00
CA THR A 430 38.64 12.87 -28.17
C THR A 430 37.93 13.41 -26.94
N PHE A 431 37.99 14.73 -26.76
CA PHE A 431 37.26 15.41 -25.70
C PHE A 431 35.74 15.26 -25.89
N ASP A 432 35.25 15.23 -27.13
CA ASP A 432 33.84 14.97 -27.43
C ASP A 432 33.34 13.64 -26.86
N PHE A 433 34.11 12.55 -27.03
CA PHE A 433 33.74 11.25 -26.46
C PHE A 433 33.82 11.24 -24.94
N PHE A 434 34.88 11.82 -24.38
CA PHE A 434 35.05 11.95 -22.93
C PHE A 434 33.85 12.69 -22.31
N PHE A 435 33.41 13.77 -22.94
CA PHE A 435 32.26 14.57 -22.53
C PHE A 435 30.96 13.75 -22.53
N ASP A 436 30.66 13.04 -23.62
CA ASP A 436 29.47 12.18 -23.73
C ASP A 436 29.46 11.04 -22.70
N LEU A 437 30.62 10.38 -22.51
CA LEU A 437 30.80 9.33 -21.51
C LEU A 437 30.54 9.86 -20.09
N TRP A 438 31.13 11.02 -19.77
CA TRP A 438 30.97 11.65 -18.46
C TRP A 438 29.50 12.01 -18.18
N ILE A 439 28.78 12.56 -19.16
CA ILE A 439 27.36 12.92 -19.03
C ILE A 439 26.50 11.68 -18.79
N LYS A 440 26.63 10.64 -19.60
CA LYS A 440 25.83 9.41 -19.42
C LYS A 440 26.08 8.77 -18.05
N ASN A 441 27.32 8.81 -17.57
CA ASN A 441 27.68 8.33 -16.24
C ASN A 441 27.04 9.17 -15.13
N LEU A 442 27.12 10.51 -15.21
CA LEU A 442 26.45 11.40 -14.26
C LEU A 442 24.95 11.13 -14.18
N LEU A 443 24.28 11.05 -15.33
CA LEU A 443 22.84 10.88 -15.43
C LEU A 443 22.39 9.53 -14.87
N ARG A 444 23.13 8.46 -15.17
CA ARG A 444 22.92 7.13 -14.61
C ARG A 444 23.12 7.10 -13.10
N ASP A 445 24.24 7.62 -12.62
CA ASP A 445 24.58 7.61 -11.20
C ASP A 445 23.56 8.42 -10.39
N THR A 446 23.01 9.49 -10.99
CA THR A 446 21.88 10.23 -10.45
C THR A 446 20.65 9.34 -10.25
N ILE A 447 20.31 8.52 -11.25
CA ILE A 447 19.16 7.59 -11.16
C ILE A 447 19.36 6.61 -10.00
N ASN A 448 20.57 6.04 -9.90
CA ASN A 448 20.94 5.11 -8.83
C ASN A 448 20.84 5.76 -7.44
N TRP A 449 21.42 6.94 -7.26
CA TRP A 449 21.38 7.66 -5.99
C TRP A 449 19.96 8.01 -5.55
N LYS A 450 19.13 8.50 -6.47
CA LYS A 450 17.72 8.82 -6.20
C LYS A 450 16.90 7.58 -5.83
N SER A 451 17.22 6.42 -6.41
CA SER A 451 16.63 5.13 -6.04
C SER A 451 17.05 4.71 -4.62
N GLU A 452 18.35 4.71 -4.33
CA GLU A 452 18.91 4.26 -3.05
C GLU A 452 18.50 5.17 -1.87
N LEU A 453 18.51 6.48 -2.07
CA LEU A 453 18.19 7.46 -1.03
C LEU A 453 16.70 7.79 -0.93
N LYS A 454 15.85 7.16 -1.74
CA LYS A 454 14.40 7.41 -1.76
C LYS A 454 13.78 7.38 -0.37
N ASN A 455 14.20 6.44 0.48
CA ASN A 455 13.68 6.33 1.85
C ASN A 455 14.39 7.27 2.83
N CYS A 456 15.65 7.62 2.58
CA CYS A 456 16.44 8.50 3.42
C CYS A 456 16.02 9.97 3.24
N ILE A 457 15.88 10.43 1.99
CA ILE A 457 15.36 11.77 1.65
C ILE A 457 13.93 11.95 2.17
N ASN A 458 13.12 10.89 2.18
CA ASN A 458 11.75 10.93 2.68
C ASN A 458 11.62 10.54 4.17
N ASN A 459 12.73 10.37 4.90
CA ASN A 459 12.67 10.00 6.30
C ASN A 459 12.05 11.15 7.12
N LYS A 460 11.01 10.84 7.89
CA LYS A 460 10.28 11.80 8.73
C LYS A 460 10.59 11.63 10.22
N ASN A 461 11.37 10.62 10.57
CA ASN A 461 11.79 10.34 11.93
C ASN A 461 13.27 10.69 12.08
N THR A 462 13.52 11.97 12.33
CA THR A 462 14.88 12.54 12.51
C THR A 462 15.43 12.29 13.91
N GLU A 463 14.62 11.78 14.85
CA GLU A 463 15.01 11.55 16.24
C GLU A 463 15.69 10.19 16.47
N LYS A 464 15.43 9.21 15.59
CA LYS A 464 16.00 7.86 15.66
C LYS A 464 17.10 7.72 14.62
N CYS A 465 18.32 7.42 15.07
CA CYS A 465 19.44 7.19 14.16
C CYS A 465 19.13 6.05 13.19
N ASN A 466 19.11 6.38 11.89
CA ASN A 466 19.30 5.42 10.82
C ASN A 466 20.70 5.65 10.28
N LYS A 467 21.66 4.89 10.82
CA LYS A 467 23.09 5.05 10.53
C LYS A 467 23.37 4.91 9.03
N ASP A 468 22.75 3.92 8.38
CA ASP A 468 22.89 3.70 6.94
C ASP A 468 22.38 4.91 6.13
N CYS A 469 21.22 5.48 6.47
CA CYS A 469 20.74 6.68 5.79
C CYS A 469 21.63 7.90 6.06
N ASN A 470 22.09 8.11 7.30
CA ASN A 470 22.99 9.21 7.63
C ASN A 470 24.29 9.14 6.80
N GLU A 471 24.95 7.97 6.79
CA GLU A 471 26.17 7.74 6.03
C GLU A 471 25.93 7.92 4.52
N ASN A 472 24.90 7.27 3.97
CA ASN A 472 24.60 7.36 2.53
C ASN A 472 24.25 8.79 2.09
N CYS A 473 23.50 9.57 2.89
CA CYS A 473 23.18 10.98 2.59
C CYS A 473 24.44 11.85 2.53
N LYS A 474 25.38 11.68 3.47
CA LYS A 474 26.66 12.40 3.47
C LYS A 474 27.51 12.06 2.25
N CYS A 475 27.52 10.78 1.89
CA CYS A 475 28.28 10.32 0.73
C CYS A 475 27.70 10.86 -0.57
N PHE A 476 26.39 10.98 -0.66
CA PHE A 476 25.72 11.60 -1.79
C PHE A 476 26.07 13.08 -1.91
N GLU A 477 26.04 13.86 -0.83
CA GLU A 477 26.49 15.27 -0.87
C GLU A 477 27.94 15.40 -1.35
N LYS A 478 28.85 14.55 -0.85
CA LYS A 478 30.25 14.53 -1.30
C LYS A 478 30.36 14.20 -2.79
N TRP A 479 29.62 13.20 -3.25
CA TRP A 479 29.59 12.81 -4.66
C TRP A 479 29.08 13.95 -5.54
N VAL A 480 27.98 14.63 -5.16
CA VAL A 480 27.45 15.78 -5.91
C VAL A 480 28.47 16.91 -5.98
N ASN A 481 29.14 17.24 -4.87
CA ASN A 481 30.19 18.27 -4.84
C ASN A 481 31.38 17.91 -5.73
N GLN A 482 31.75 16.62 -5.76
CA GLN A 482 32.82 16.14 -6.64
C GLN A 482 32.43 16.26 -8.12
N LYS A 483 31.18 15.92 -8.48
CA LYS A 483 30.67 16.07 -9.85
C LYS A 483 30.56 17.52 -10.31
N GLU A 484 30.29 18.45 -9.39
CA GLU A 484 30.36 19.87 -9.70
C GLU A 484 31.78 20.35 -10.00
N LYS A 485 32.78 19.90 -9.24
CA LYS A 485 34.20 20.20 -9.53
C LYS A 485 34.60 19.69 -10.91
N GLU A 486 34.23 18.44 -11.22
CA GLU A 486 34.45 17.83 -12.54
C GLU A 486 33.79 18.67 -13.65
N TRP A 487 32.54 19.09 -13.47
CA TRP A 487 31.81 19.94 -14.42
C TRP A 487 32.49 21.29 -14.66
N ASN A 488 32.91 21.96 -13.60
CA ASN A 488 33.60 23.25 -13.71
C ASN A 488 34.92 23.14 -14.47
N ASN A 489 35.70 22.09 -14.24
CA ASN A 489 36.94 21.85 -15.00
C ASN A 489 36.66 21.59 -16.48
N MET A 490 35.61 20.81 -16.81
CA MET A 490 35.26 20.59 -18.22
C MET A 490 34.82 21.86 -18.93
N LYS A 491 34.09 22.76 -18.25
CA LYS A 491 33.65 24.04 -18.86
C LYS A 491 34.81 24.92 -19.32
N GLU A 492 35.93 24.93 -18.59
CA GLU A 492 37.10 25.73 -18.98
C GLU A 492 37.68 25.32 -20.35
N LEU A 493 37.50 24.06 -20.77
CA LEU A 493 37.99 23.56 -22.07
C LEU A 493 37.28 24.18 -23.28
N PHE A 494 36.02 24.62 -23.13
CA PHE A 494 35.21 25.13 -24.23
C PHE A 494 34.67 26.56 -24.00
N LYS A 495 35.18 27.26 -22.98
CA LYS A 495 34.77 28.62 -22.59
C LYS A 495 35.24 29.74 -23.54
N ASN A 496 36.30 29.48 -24.32
CA ASN A 496 37.11 30.54 -24.93
C ASN A 496 37.00 30.71 -26.46
N LYS A 497 36.03 30.12 -27.17
CA LYS A 497 35.82 30.45 -28.60
C LYS A 497 34.33 30.52 -28.99
N ASN A 498 33.95 31.57 -29.70
CA ASN A 498 32.57 31.85 -30.14
C ASN A 498 31.96 30.66 -30.89
N GLY A 499 30.73 30.26 -30.53
CA GLY A 499 29.97 29.16 -31.17
C GLY A 499 30.15 27.78 -30.54
N ILE A 500 31.29 27.47 -29.91
CA ILE A 500 31.58 26.14 -29.33
C ILE A 500 30.67 25.84 -28.13
N LEU A 501 30.52 26.81 -27.23
CA LEU A 501 29.71 26.69 -26.02
C LEU A 501 28.27 26.25 -26.35
N GLN A 502 27.71 26.79 -27.43
CA GLN A 502 26.36 26.46 -27.89
C GLN A 502 26.24 25.02 -28.41
N ASN A 503 27.27 24.51 -29.09
CA ASN A 503 27.29 23.13 -29.59
C ASN A 503 27.25 22.12 -28.45
N TYR A 504 28.03 22.32 -27.39
CA TYR A 504 28.02 21.43 -26.22
C TYR A 504 26.74 21.53 -25.41
N TYR A 505 26.13 22.72 -25.30
CA TYR A 505 24.77 22.84 -24.73
C TYR A 505 23.72 22.11 -25.56
N ASN A 506 23.82 22.13 -26.89
CA ASN A 506 22.93 21.37 -27.75
C ASN A 506 23.14 19.84 -27.57
N LYS A 507 24.39 19.37 -27.45
CA LYS A 507 24.70 17.97 -27.11
C LYS A 507 24.10 17.57 -25.76
N LEU A 508 24.24 18.42 -24.74
CA LEU A 508 23.62 18.22 -23.43
C LEU A 508 22.10 18.09 -23.50
N ASN A 509 21.44 19.02 -24.20
CA ASN A 509 19.99 18.98 -24.38
C ASN A 509 19.52 17.66 -25.02
N LYS A 510 20.28 17.11 -25.97
CA LYS A 510 20.00 15.80 -26.58
C LYS A 510 20.13 14.66 -25.57
N HIS A 511 21.14 14.66 -24.70
CA HIS A 511 21.28 13.64 -23.65
C HIS A 511 20.15 13.71 -22.61
N PHE A 512 19.71 14.90 -22.21
CA PHE A 512 18.58 15.03 -21.30
C PHE A 512 17.27 14.58 -21.96
N GLY A 513 16.97 15.09 -23.16
CA GLY A 513 15.73 14.81 -23.89
C GLY A 513 15.62 13.38 -24.41
N GLY A 514 16.65 12.91 -25.11
CA GLY A 514 16.66 11.63 -25.83
C GLY A 514 17.24 10.43 -25.06
N TYR A 515 17.76 10.65 -23.85
CA TYR A 515 18.27 9.57 -23.00
C TYR A 515 17.73 9.67 -21.58
N PHE A 516 18.11 10.69 -20.79
CA PHE A 516 17.78 10.75 -19.35
C PHE A 516 16.29 10.68 -19.06
N PHE A 517 15.48 11.53 -19.69
CA PHE A 517 14.05 11.56 -19.42
C PHE A 517 13.34 10.32 -19.97
N GLN A 518 13.78 9.78 -21.11
CA GLN A 518 13.23 8.55 -21.67
C GLN A 518 13.51 7.36 -20.75
N VAL A 519 14.76 7.15 -20.39
CA VAL A 519 15.21 6.08 -19.47
C VAL A 519 14.49 6.21 -18.13
N THR A 520 14.44 7.41 -17.55
CA THR A 520 13.78 7.61 -16.25
C THR A 520 12.29 7.30 -16.31
N ASN A 521 11.61 7.67 -17.40
CA ASN A 521 10.21 7.35 -17.61
C ASN A 521 9.97 5.86 -17.83
N GLU A 522 10.81 5.19 -18.62
CA GLU A 522 10.65 3.76 -18.96
C GLU A 522 11.03 2.83 -17.80
N VAL A 523 12.12 3.11 -17.09
CA VAL A 523 12.58 2.28 -15.96
C VAL A 523 11.66 2.42 -14.75
N ASN A 524 11.08 3.60 -14.53
CA ASN A 524 10.26 3.92 -13.35
C ASN A 524 8.75 4.07 -13.66
N GLN A 525 8.25 3.43 -14.72
CA GLN A 525 6.82 3.45 -15.08
C GLN A 525 5.95 3.05 -13.88
N GLY A 526 5.00 3.91 -13.51
CA GLY A 526 4.09 3.71 -12.38
C GLY A 526 4.53 4.35 -11.05
N GLU A 527 5.74 4.93 -10.97
CA GLU A 527 6.19 5.65 -9.77
C GLU A 527 5.98 7.18 -9.88
N GLU A 528 4.87 7.69 -9.31
CA GLU A 528 4.50 9.13 -9.36
C GLU A 528 5.63 10.08 -8.90
N LYS A 529 6.52 9.63 -8.01
CA LYS A 529 7.65 10.42 -7.50
C LYS A 529 8.74 10.67 -8.55
N TRP A 530 9.03 9.70 -9.41
CA TRP A 530 10.02 9.86 -10.49
C TRP A 530 9.50 10.79 -11.57
N LYS A 531 8.22 10.65 -11.92
CA LYS A 531 7.53 11.58 -12.81
C LYS A 531 7.60 13.01 -12.28
N LYS A 532 7.32 13.21 -10.99
CA LYS A 532 7.46 14.50 -10.34
C LYS A 532 8.90 15.05 -10.42
N PHE A 533 9.92 14.24 -10.12
CA PHE A 533 11.32 14.65 -10.23
C PHE A 533 11.70 15.05 -11.67
N THR A 534 11.33 14.25 -12.66
CA THR A 534 11.62 14.56 -14.08
C THR A 534 10.87 15.80 -14.56
N ASP A 535 9.62 15.99 -14.12
CA ASP A 535 8.80 17.14 -14.49
C ASP A 535 9.34 18.42 -13.83
N GLU A 536 9.71 18.37 -12.55
CA GLU A 536 10.35 19.49 -11.85
C GLU A 536 11.67 19.88 -12.49
N LEU A 537 12.53 18.91 -12.81
CA LEU A 537 13.81 19.16 -13.46
C LEU A 537 13.63 19.70 -14.89
N ARG A 538 12.70 19.13 -15.66
CA ARG A 538 12.36 19.60 -17.01
C ARG A 538 11.84 21.04 -16.96
N ASN A 539 10.93 21.34 -16.04
CA ASN A 539 10.41 22.70 -15.85
C ASN A 539 11.52 23.69 -15.46
N LYS A 540 12.45 23.31 -14.57
CA LYS A 540 13.61 24.14 -14.21
C LYS A 540 14.50 24.41 -15.44
N ILE A 541 14.78 23.38 -16.25
CA ILE A 541 15.56 23.49 -17.50
C ILE A 541 14.85 24.39 -18.53
N ASP A 542 13.56 24.18 -18.77
CA ASP A 542 12.79 24.92 -19.77
C ASP A 542 12.57 26.39 -19.35
N SER A 543 12.32 26.63 -18.06
CA SER A 543 12.22 28.00 -17.50
C SER A 543 13.55 28.76 -17.61
N SER A 544 14.68 28.06 -17.47
CA SER A 544 15.99 28.66 -17.66
C SER A 544 16.21 29.06 -19.13
N LYS A 545 15.84 28.19 -20.08
CA LYS A 545 15.93 28.48 -21.53
C LYS A 545 15.07 29.68 -21.97
N ALA A 546 13.92 29.91 -21.34
CA ALA A 546 13.01 31.00 -21.68
C ALA A 546 13.55 32.40 -21.30
N LYS A 547 14.49 32.48 -20.35
CA LYS A 547 15.16 33.73 -19.96
C LYS A 547 16.30 34.05 -20.95
N LYS A 548 15.96 34.51 -22.16
CA LYS A 548 16.97 34.96 -23.16
C LYS A 548 17.77 36.13 -22.60
N GLY A 549 19.00 35.89 -22.16
CA GLY A 549 19.90 36.95 -21.69
C GLY A 549 21.29 36.55 -21.19
N THR A 550 21.54 35.28 -20.80
CA THR A 550 22.89 34.86 -20.36
C THR A 550 23.26 33.46 -20.85
N ASN A 551 24.53 33.25 -21.22
CA ASN A 551 25.07 31.94 -21.65
C ASN A 551 24.90 30.84 -20.58
N ASP A 552 24.76 31.21 -19.30
CA ASP A 552 24.52 30.31 -18.17
C ASP A 552 23.11 29.71 -18.15
N ALA A 553 22.14 30.35 -18.80
CA ALA A 553 20.73 29.96 -18.76
C ALA A 553 20.43 28.65 -19.52
N GLN A 554 21.41 28.07 -20.22
CA GLN A 554 21.27 26.83 -21.00
C GLN A 554 22.00 25.63 -20.39
N ASP A 555 22.70 25.80 -19.26
CA ASP A 555 23.48 24.75 -18.60
C ASP A 555 22.59 23.78 -17.80
N SER A 556 22.09 22.74 -18.48
CA SER A 556 21.24 21.71 -17.86
C SER A 556 21.95 20.89 -16.76
N ILE A 557 23.29 20.79 -16.81
CA ILE A 557 24.07 20.07 -15.80
C ILE A 557 24.14 20.88 -14.51
N LYS A 558 24.35 22.19 -14.60
CA LYS A 558 24.28 23.09 -13.44
C LYS A 558 22.94 22.97 -12.72
N ILE A 559 21.84 23.01 -13.48
CA ILE A 559 20.47 22.87 -12.93
C ILE A 559 20.28 21.51 -12.25
N LEU A 560 20.78 20.43 -12.87
CA LEU A 560 20.73 19.09 -12.28
C LEU A 560 21.52 19.04 -10.96
N LEU A 561 22.77 19.50 -10.96
CA LEU A 561 23.63 19.46 -9.77
C LEU A 561 23.08 20.34 -8.63
N GLU A 562 22.51 21.51 -8.93
CA GLU A 562 21.83 22.35 -7.95
C GLU A 562 20.65 21.62 -7.32
N HIS A 563 19.82 20.95 -8.12
CA HIS A 563 18.71 20.14 -7.60
C HIS A 563 19.22 18.98 -6.73
N LEU A 564 20.27 18.26 -7.16
CA LEU A 564 20.84 17.16 -6.38
C LEU A 564 21.50 17.62 -5.07
N LYS A 565 22.05 18.84 -5.03
CA LYS A 565 22.52 19.46 -3.77
C LYS A 565 21.37 19.75 -2.82
N GLU A 566 20.23 20.24 -3.32
CA GLU A 566 19.02 20.44 -2.52
C GLU A 566 18.53 19.12 -1.92
N ASP A 567 18.54 18.04 -2.71
CA ASP A 567 18.23 16.70 -2.22
C ASP A 567 19.21 16.20 -1.17
N GLY A 568 20.51 16.41 -1.37
CA GLY A 568 21.55 16.03 -0.43
C GLY A 568 21.34 16.70 0.93
N LYS A 569 21.13 18.02 0.93
CA LYS A 569 20.81 18.80 2.14
C LYS A 569 19.55 18.30 2.82
N THR A 570 18.52 17.97 2.05
CA THR A 570 17.27 17.41 2.59
C THR A 570 17.52 16.04 3.21
N CYS A 571 18.32 15.20 2.57
CA CYS A 571 18.71 13.87 3.03
C CYS A 571 19.46 13.95 4.37
N THR A 572 20.49 14.78 4.47
CA THR A 572 21.29 14.95 5.68
C THR A 572 20.49 15.61 6.81
N ALA A 573 19.64 16.59 6.50
CA ALA A 573 18.71 17.19 7.48
C ALA A 573 17.71 16.17 8.05
N ASN A 574 17.20 15.26 7.20
CA ASN A 574 16.28 14.21 7.61
C ASN A 574 16.97 13.03 8.31
N ASN A 575 18.30 12.98 8.30
CA ASN A 575 19.10 11.93 8.94
C ASN A 575 20.31 12.55 9.66
N PRO A 576 20.10 13.38 10.70
CA PRO A 576 21.17 14.22 11.26
C PRO A 576 22.11 13.47 12.21
N ASP A 577 23.36 13.93 12.30
CA ASP A 577 24.39 13.38 13.20
C ASP A 577 24.00 13.45 14.66
N SER A 578 23.28 14.49 15.06
CA SER A 578 22.76 14.64 16.41
C SER A 578 21.84 13.49 16.84
N ALA A 579 21.19 12.81 15.88
CA ALA A 579 20.40 11.61 16.17
C ALA A 579 21.26 10.37 16.39
N CYS A 580 22.44 10.31 15.74
CA CYS A 580 23.38 9.19 15.77
C CYS A 580 24.50 9.34 16.83
N ASN A 581 24.76 10.57 17.30
CA ASN A 581 25.83 10.90 18.26
C ASN A 581 25.33 11.08 19.70
N LYS A 582 24.08 10.70 20.01
CA LYS A 582 23.65 10.59 21.42
C LYS A 582 24.47 9.48 22.09
N PRO A 583 24.98 9.66 23.32
CA PRO A 583 25.51 8.55 24.09
C PRO A 583 24.36 7.57 24.32
N GLN A 584 24.27 6.55 23.47
CA GLN A 584 23.47 5.38 23.79
C GLN A 584 24.20 4.69 24.94
N ALA A 585 23.45 4.38 26.01
CA ALA A 585 23.82 3.29 26.87
C ALA A 585 24.23 2.11 25.98
N ASP A 586 25.49 1.70 26.09
CA ASP A 586 26.03 0.58 25.35
C ASP A 586 25.07 -0.59 25.45
N ARG A 587 24.38 -0.91 24.36
CA ARG A 587 24.18 -2.32 24.07
C ARG A 587 25.57 -2.82 23.72
N ILE A 588 26.24 -3.32 24.74
CA ILE A 588 27.31 -4.30 24.63
C ILE A 588 26.75 -5.44 23.78
N ILE A 589 26.91 -5.34 22.46
CA ILE A 589 27.23 -6.52 21.67
C ILE A 589 28.72 -6.67 21.90
N THR A 590 29.09 -7.35 22.98
CA THR A 590 30.39 -8.00 23.00
C THR A 590 30.42 -8.88 21.76
N PRO A 591 31.38 -8.70 20.84
CA PRO A 591 31.77 -9.80 19.99
C PRO A 591 32.17 -10.89 20.98
N ALA A 592 31.44 -12.00 20.99
CA ALA A 592 31.96 -13.19 21.62
C ALA A 592 33.13 -13.69 20.75
N THR A 593 34.28 -13.01 20.83
CA THR A 593 35.57 -13.63 20.61
C THR A 593 35.80 -14.60 21.76
N THR A 594 35.13 -15.75 21.71
CA THR A 594 35.69 -16.93 22.34
C THR A 594 36.76 -17.43 21.38
N ARG A 595 38.00 -17.29 21.81
CA ARG A 595 39.16 -17.91 21.16
C ARG A 595 38.83 -19.39 20.92
N ASN A 596 39.04 -19.82 19.68
CA ASN A 596 39.28 -21.22 19.38
C ASN A 596 40.37 -21.75 20.30
N THR A 597 40.04 -22.78 21.08
CA THR A 597 41.01 -23.81 21.45
C THR A 597 40.95 -24.90 20.39
N CYS A 598 42.11 -25.22 19.85
CA CYS A 598 42.28 -26.05 18.66
C CYS A 598 41.79 -27.49 18.81
N VAL A 599 41.51 -28.03 17.63
CA VAL A 599 41.25 -29.41 17.23
C VAL A 599 42.31 -30.39 17.74
N ASN A 600 41.84 -31.52 18.26
CA ASN A 600 42.39 -32.88 18.10
C ASN A 600 41.14 -33.77 17.98
N GLY A 601 40.95 -34.72 17.08
CA GLY A 601 41.72 -35.33 16.01
C GLY A 601 40.76 -36.38 15.39
N GLN A 602 40.93 -36.65 14.09
CA GLN A 602 40.54 -37.89 13.40
C GLN A 602 39.14 -38.49 13.68
N ASN A 603 38.18 -38.22 12.78
CA ASN A 603 37.68 -39.23 11.82
C ASN A 603 36.46 -38.70 11.06
N GLN A 604 36.56 -38.77 9.74
CA GLN A 604 35.46 -38.60 8.81
C GLN A 604 34.35 -39.62 9.09
N LYS A 605 33.18 -39.15 9.56
CA LYS A 605 31.89 -39.78 9.20
C LYS A 605 30.87 -38.69 8.88
N VAL A 606 30.50 -38.67 7.61
CA VAL A 606 29.44 -37.83 7.02
C VAL A 606 28.13 -38.00 7.82
N CYS A 607 27.75 -36.99 8.61
CA CYS A 607 26.54 -37.04 9.44
C CYS A 607 25.28 -36.59 8.66
N LYS A 608 24.69 -37.58 7.99
CA LYS A 608 23.29 -37.86 7.62
C LYS A 608 22.21 -36.79 7.93
N ILE A 609 21.54 -36.29 6.88
CA ILE A 609 20.28 -35.51 6.92
C ILE A 609 19.14 -36.36 7.50
N LYS A 610 18.97 -36.33 8.83
CA LYS A 610 17.86 -37.00 9.54
C LYS A 610 17.05 -36.07 10.46
N ILE A 611 17.45 -34.80 10.58
CA ILE A 611 16.96 -33.84 11.60
C ILE A 611 15.46 -33.61 11.49
N VAL A 612 14.97 -33.08 10.36
CA VAL A 612 13.55 -32.70 10.21
C VAL A 612 12.62 -33.89 10.47
N ARG A 613 12.92 -35.06 9.90
CA ARG A 613 12.13 -36.29 10.13
C ARG A 613 12.24 -36.80 11.56
N ARG A 614 13.41 -36.71 12.20
CA ARG A 614 13.62 -37.12 13.60
C ARG A 614 12.88 -36.20 14.55
N VAL A 615 13.03 -34.89 14.41
CA VAL A 615 12.30 -33.88 15.19
C VAL A 615 10.80 -34.08 15.00
N ALA A 616 10.31 -34.15 13.76
CA ALA A 616 8.88 -34.39 13.48
C ALA A 616 8.37 -35.67 14.16
N LYS A 617 9.08 -36.81 14.00
CA LYS A 617 8.70 -38.07 14.66
C LYS A 617 8.76 -37.99 16.19
N LYS A 618 9.76 -37.32 16.74
CA LYS A 618 9.91 -37.12 18.19
C LYS A 618 8.76 -36.27 18.72
N LYS A 619 8.37 -35.21 18.02
CA LYS A 619 7.23 -34.37 18.38
C LYS A 619 5.91 -35.11 18.29
N GLN A 620 5.69 -35.85 17.20
CA GLN A 620 4.51 -36.71 17.07
C GLN A 620 4.39 -37.74 18.21
N LYS A 621 5.52 -38.23 18.74
CA LYS A 621 5.55 -39.15 19.90
C LYS A 621 5.41 -38.46 21.26
N GLN A 622 5.86 -37.21 21.39
CA GLN A 622 5.78 -36.42 22.63
C GLN A 622 4.36 -35.91 22.91
N VAL A 623 3.51 -35.87 21.88
CA VAL A 623 2.13 -35.40 21.99
C VAL A 623 1.21 -36.60 22.17
N LYS A 624 0.60 -36.72 23.35
CA LYS A 624 -0.40 -37.77 23.63
C LYS A 624 -1.73 -37.36 22.98
N VAL A 625 -2.16 -38.05 21.92
CA VAL A 625 -3.50 -37.86 21.35
C VAL A 625 -4.50 -38.59 22.27
N VAL A 626 -5.35 -37.83 22.96
CA VAL A 626 -6.44 -38.37 23.79
C VAL A 626 -7.72 -38.54 22.97
N GLN A 627 -8.60 -39.42 23.46
CA GLN A 627 -9.90 -39.69 22.85
C GLN A 627 -10.71 -38.39 22.75
N GLY A 628 -11.21 -38.08 21.54
CA GLY A 628 -11.96 -36.84 21.23
C GLY A 628 -11.22 -35.77 20.43
N LEU A 629 -9.94 -35.96 20.06
CA LEU A 629 -9.20 -35.01 19.19
C LEU A 629 -9.09 -35.44 17.73
N THR A 630 -9.16 -36.75 17.46
CA THR A 630 -9.34 -37.26 16.10
C THR A 630 -10.71 -36.84 15.63
N ALA A 631 -10.74 -36.04 14.57
CA ALA A 631 -11.96 -35.53 13.98
C ALA A 631 -12.32 -36.32 12.71
N ASP A 632 -13.61 -36.41 12.43
CA ASP A 632 -14.15 -36.90 11.18
C ASP A 632 -15.11 -35.84 10.62
N ALA A 633 -14.73 -35.24 9.48
CA ALA A 633 -15.58 -34.24 8.82
C ALA A 633 -16.97 -34.80 8.44
N LYS A 634 -17.13 -36.13 8.35
CA LYS A 634 -18.45 -36.75 8.13
C LYS A 634 -19.39 -36.60 9.32
N LEU A 635 -18.84 -36.40 10.52
CA LEU A 635 -19.59 -36.20 11.76
C LEU A 635 -19.78 -34.72 12.10
N GLY A 636 -19.21 -33.80 11.31
CA GLY A 636 -19.34 -32.37 11.51
C GLY A 636 -20.77 -31.85 11.29
N GLN A 637 -21.14 -30.85 12.08
CA GLN A 637 -22.42 -30.13 11.96
C GLN A 637 -22.18 -28.79 11.28
N TYR A 638 -22.61 -28.68 10.02
CA TYR A 638 -22.38 -27.49 9.20
C TYR A 638 -23.61 -26.59 9.14
N ASN A 639 -23.37 -25.27 9.06
CA ASN A 639 -24.44 -24.28 9.17
C ASN A 639 -25.41 -24.26 7.97
N ASN A 640 -25.07 -24.91 6.86
CA ASN A 640 -25.86 -24.92 5.62
C ASN A 640 -26.78 -26.14 5.47
N HIS A 641 -27.13 -26.84 6.55
CA HIS A 641 -28.03 -28.01 6.57
C HIS A 641 -27.59 -29.23 5.72
N VAL A 642 -26.32 -29.28 5.31
CA VAL A 642 -25.75 -30.45 4.62
C VAL A 642 -25.28 -31.47 5.66
N VAL A 643 -25.68 -32.72 5.51
CA VAL A 643 -25.29 -33.81 6.42
C VAL A 643 -23.88 -34.27 6.05
N GLY A 644 -22.92 -34.12 6.96
CA GLY A 644 -21.53 -34.56 6.74
C GLY A 644 -21.41 -36.03 6.35
N SER A 645 -22.36 -36.88 6.75
CA SER A 645 -22.39 -38.31 6.41
C SER A 645 -22.48 -38.59 4.90
N ALA A 646 -22.86 -37.60 4.10
CA ALA A 646 -22.88 -37.70 2.63
C ALA A 646 -21.48 -37.61 1.99
N LEU A 647 -20.46 -37.13 2.73
CA LEU A 647 -19.09 -37.02 2.23
C LEU A 647 -18.46 -38.42 2.05
N LYS A 648 -18.09 -38.76 0.82
CA LYS A 648 -17.35 -40.00 0.52
C LYS A 648 -15.84 -39.80 0.66
N SER A 649 -15.33 -38.60 0.38
CA SER A 649 -13.91 -38.22 0.54
C SER A 649 -13.73 -36.76 0.93
N GLU A 650 -12.53 -36.39 1.39
CA GLU A 650 -12.19 -35.00 1.71
C GLU A 650 -12.24 -34.08 0.47
N CYS A 651 -12.15 -34.63 -0.75
CA CYS A 651 -12.23 -33.84 -1.98
C CYS A 651 -13.65 -33.43 -2.36
N GLU A 652 -14.66 -34.10 -1.82
CA GLU A 652 -16.06 -33.74 -2.00
C GLU A 652 -16.46 -32.55 -1.11
N ILE A 653 -15.59 -32.14 -0.17
CA ILE A 653 -15.88 -31.01 0.70
C ILE A 653 -16.04 -29.72 -0.10
N THR A 654 -17.09 -28.96 0.18
CA THR A 654 -17.42 -27.70 -0.49
C THR A 654 -17.56 -26.59 0.54
N LYS A 655 -17.78 -25.35 0.09
CA LYS A 655 -18.05 -24.23 1.00
C LYS A 655 -19.28 -24.48 1.88
N GLU A 656 -20.18 -25.38 1.48
CA GLU A 656 -21.38 -25.74 2.24
C GLU A 656 -21.04 -26.48 3.55
N HIS A 657 -19.88 -27.16 3.58
CA HIS A 657 -19.36 -27.91 4.73
C HIS A 657 -18.49 -27.02 5.64
N THR A 658 -18.92 -25.77 5.82
CA THR A 658 -18.30 -24.80 6.71
C THR A 658 -19.30 -24.31 7.74
N ASN A 659 -18.81 -23.82 8.87
CA ASN A 659 -19.62 -23.09 9.85
C ASN A 659 -19.64 -21.60 9.54
N ASP A 660 -19.37 -21.25 8.29
CA ASP A 660 -19.55 -19.91 7.79
C ASP A 660 -21.06 -19.61 7.71
N SER A 661 -21.52 -18.64 8.48
CA SER A 661 -22.92 -18.20 8.51
C SER A 661 -23.24 -17.16 7.42
N ARG A 662 -22.31 -16.93 6.48
CA ARG A 662 -22.52 -16.21 5.23
C ARG A 662 -23.17 -17.20 4.24
N ARG A 663 -24.48 -17.06 3.97
CA ARG A 663 -25.26 -17.96 3.08
C ARG A 663 -24.54 -18.18 1.74
N LEU A 664 -24.44 -19.43 1.30
CA LEU A 664 -24.08 -19.79 -0.08
C LEU A 664 -25.36 -19.93 -0.92
N PRO A 665 -25.40 -19.44 -2.17
CA PRO A 665 -26.42 -19.84 -3.14
C PRO A 665 -26.24 -21.32 -3.53
N PRO A 666 -27.31 -22.07 -3.86
CA PRO A 666 -27.17 -23.47 -4.25
C PRO A 666 -26.46 -23.61 -5.60
N LEU A 667 -25.45 -24.47 -5.68
CA LEU A 667 -24.78 -24.82 -6.93
C LEU A 667 -25.68 -25.76 -7.77
N ARG A 668 -26.24 -25.27 -8.89
CA ARG A 668 -26.74 -26.15 -9.96
C ARG A 668 -25.56 -26.63 -10.80
N GLY A 669 -25.18 -27.90 -10.64
CA GLY A 669 -24.36 -28.63 -11.60
C GLY A 669 -25.23 -29.48 -12.51
N GLN A 670 -25.12 -29.25 -13.83
CA GLN A 670 -25.59 -30.18 -14.86
C GLN A 670 -24.84 -31.51 -14.74
N GLN A 671 -25.57 -32.63 -14.68
CA GLN A 671 -25.37 -33.81 -15.54
C GLN A 671 -26.49 -34.83 -15.26
N GLY A 672 -27.11 -35.31 -16.33
CA GLY A 672 -28.36 -36.06 -16.27
C GLY A 672 -28.22 -37.54 -15.91
N ARG A 673 -29.34 -38.09 -15.43
CA ARG A 673 -29.81 -39.43 -15.81
C ARG A 673 -31.31 -39.54 -15.52
N GLN A 674 -32.06 -39.97 -16.55
CA GLN A 674 -33.48 -40.31 -16.49
C GLN A 674 -33.77 -41.35 -15.41
N VAL A 675 -34.86 -41.19 -14.69
CA VAL A 675 -35.81 -42.27 -14.39
C VAL A 675 -37.23 -41.69 -14.48
N VAL A 676 -38.11 -42.41 -15.16
CA VAL A 676 -39.47 -42.06 -15.59
C VAL A 676 -40.52 -42.46 -14.54
N ALA A 677 -41.71 -41.85 -14.65
CA ALA A 677 -43.05 -42.32 -14.22
C ALA A 677 -43.45 -41.98 -12.75
N VAL A 678 -44.66 -41.52 -12.39
CA VAL A 678 -45.99 -41.28 -13.02
C VAL A 678 -46.71 -40.22 -12.14
N GLY A 679 -47.60 -39.37 -12.69
CA GLY A 679 -48.70 -38.83 -11.86
C GLY A 679 -49.39 -37.51 -12.23
N ARG A 680 -50.24 -37.57 -13.26
CA ARG A 680 -51.59 -36.93 -13.35
C ARG A 680 -51.76 -35.42 -13.64
N VAL A 681 -52.30 -35.24 -14.84
CA VAL A 681 -52.98 -34.12 -15.53
C VAL A 681 -54.14 -33.43 -14.78
N ARG A 682 -54.27 -32.11 -14.96
CA ARG A 682 -55.48 -31.35 -15.40
C ARG A 682 -55.10 -29.86 -15.51
N GLY A 683 -55.03 -29.25 -16.70
CA GLY A 683 -56.15 -28.64 -17.46
C GLY A 683 -56.30 -27.18 -17.01
N ARG A 684 -56.49 -26.13 -17.82
CA ARG A 684 -56.90 -25.96 -19.22
C ARG A 684 -56.69 -24.45 -19.55
N SER A 685 -56.45 -24.15 -20.83
CA SER A 685 -56.96 -23.00 -21.62
C SER A 685 -56.92 -21.59 -21.01
N GLY A 686 -56.37 -20.55 -21.63
CA GLY A 686 -55.99 -20.33 -23.03
C GLY A 686 -56.41 -18.92 -23.47
N ARG A 687 -55.64 -18.35 -24.42
CA ARG A 687 -56.01 -17.33 -25.45
C ARG A 687 -56.48 -15.92 -24.99
N ASP A 688 -56.21 -14.78 -25.65
CA ASP A 688 -55.75 -14.38 -27.00
C ASP A 688 -54.80 -13.14 -26.90
N ILE A 689 -53.72 -12.93 -27.71
CA ILE A 689 -53.58 -12.43 -29.11
C ILE A 689 -54.37 -11.11 -29.33
N VAL A 690 -53.79 -9.96 -29.75
CA VAL A 690 -53.49 -9.52 -31.14
C VAL A 690 -52.87 -8.10 -31.06
N VAL A 691 -51.67 -7.81 -31.64
CA VAL A 691 -51.34 -7.13 -32.95
C VAL A 691 -51.86 -5.67 -33.04
N GLY A 692 -51.18 -4.65 -33.56
CA GLY A 692 -50.02 -4.53 -34.45
C GLY A 692 -49.38 -3.14 -34.35
N GLU A 693 -48.18 -2.96 -34.93
CA GLU A 693 -47.91 -2.32 -36.26
C GLU A 693 -47.83 -0.78 -36.11
N GLU A 694 -46.91 0.00 -36.69
CA GLU A 694 -45.90 -0.12 -37.75
C GLU A 694 -44.98 1.15 -37.64
N ALA A 695 -43.67 1.07 -37.94
CA ALA A 695 -42.94 1.73 -39.07
C ALA A 695 -43.09 3.29 -39.19
N VAL A 696 -42.12 4.15 -39.55
CA VAL A 696 -40.77 4.06 -40.14
C VAL A 696 -40.12 5.48 -40.10
N GLU A 697 -38.78 5.49 -39.97
CA GLU A 697 -37.71 6.41 -40.43
C GLU A 697 -37.84 7.97 -40.46
N GLY A 698 -36.69 8.63 -40.16
CA GLY A 698 -36.33 9.92 -40.74
C GLY A 698 -35.42 10.80 -39.87
N GLU A 699 -34.13 10.89 -40.22
CA GLU A 699 -33.06 11.67 -39.55
C GLU A 699 -33.25 13.21 -39.55
N SER A 700 -32.88 13.88 -38.45
CA SER A 700 -32.05 15.12 -38.41
C SER A 700 -31.99 15.74 -36.99
N GLU A 701 -30.79 16.02 -36.47
CA GLU A 701 -30.53 16.87 -35.29
C GLU A 701 -30.21 18.33 -35.73
N PRO A 702 -30.22 19.35 -34.84
CA PRO A 702 -31.20 19.76 -33.83
C PRO A 702 -31.49 21.29 -33.90
N PRO A 703 -32.33 21.85 -33.01
CA PRO A 703 -31.79 22.95 -32.20
C PRO A 703 -32.10 22.81 -30.70
N VAL A 704 -31.16 23.31 -29.90
CA VAL A 704 -31.15 23.31 -28.44
C VAL A 704 -32.29 24.17 -27.87
N PRO A 705 -33.12 23.67 -26.93
CA PRO A 705 -33.94 24.52 -26.08
C PRO A 705 -33.31 24.72 -24.69
N SER A 706 -33.32 25.99 -24.27
CA SER A 706 -33.04 26.47 -22.93
C SER A 706 -33.85 25.75 -21.84
N VAL A 707 -33.19 25.27 -20.79
CA VAL A 707 -33.85 24.70 -19.61
C VAL A 707 -34.41 25.82 -18.74
N THR A 708 -35.73 25.98 -18.74
CA THR A 708 -36.49 26.64 -17.68
C THR A 708 -36.58 25.73 -16.43
N PRO A 709 -36.67 26.30 -15.22
CA PRO A 709 -36.78 25.52 -14.00
C PRO A 709 -38.08 24.71 -13.95
N VAL A 710 -37.94 23.42 -13.65
CA VAL A 710 -39.05 22.45 -13.49
C VAL A 710 -39.95 22.91 -12.32
N PRO A 711 -41.28 23.01 -12.49
CA PRO A 711 -42.22 23.31 -11.41
C PRO A 711 -42.26 22.18 -10.36
N PRO A 712 -42.59 22.46 -9.09
CA PRO A 712 -42.70 21.42 -8.07
C PRO A 712 -43.78 20.40 -8.42
N ALA A 713 -43.43 19.11 -8.40
CA ALA A 713 -44.37 18.02 -8.59
C ALA A 713 -45.43 18.01 -7.46
N PRO A 714 -46.72 17.80 -7.78
CA PRO A 714 -47.78 17.78 -6.79
C PRO A 714 -47.64 16.60 -5.83
N ALA A 715 -48.01 16.81 -4.56
CA ALA A 715 -48.05 15.77 -3.54
C ALA A 715 -48.91 14.59 -4.03
N GLY A 716 -48.31 13.38 -4.07
CA GLY A 716 -49.04 12.16 -4.39
C GLY A 716 -50.20 11.91 -3.41
N PRO A 717 -51.26 11.21 -3.83
CA PRO A 717 -52.44 10.99 -3.01
C PRO A 717 -52.11 10.16 -1.74
N PRO A 718 -52.79 10.40 -0.61
CA PRO A 718 -52.58 9.62 0.61
C PRO A 718 -52.99 8.15 0.38
N VAL A 719 -52.11 7.21 0.68
CA VAL A 719 -52.48 5.80 0.82
C VAL A 719 -53.02 5.62 2.23
N ASP A 720 -54.34 5.54 2.37
CA ASP A 720 -55.00 5.26 3.64
C ASP A 720 -54.47 3.93 4.23
N ASN A 721 -54.02 3.98 5.49
CA ASN A 721 -53.46 2.91 6.36
C ASN A 721 -51.93 2.76 6.50
N VAL A 722 -51.09 3.65 5.96
CA VAL A 722 -49.64 3.59 6.22
C VAL A 722 -49.29 4.23 7.58
N LYS A 723 -48.59 3.49 8.45
CA LYS A 723 -48.16 4.03 9.76
C LYS A 723 -47.29 5.29 9.60
N PRO A 724 -47.60 6.41 10.30
CA PRO A 724 -46.77 7.61 10.27
C PRO A 724 -45.35 7.34 10.79
N ALA A 725 -44.36 8.04 10.22
CA ALA A 725 -42.95 7.82 10.57
C ALA A 725 -42.66 7.99 12.08
N CYS A 726 -43.20 9.02 12.73
CA CYS A 726 -43.03 9.21 14.18
C CYS A 726 -43.66 8.08 15.01
N GLN A 727 -44.77 7.49 14.55
CA GLN A 727 -45.38 6.35 15.23
C GLN A 727 -44.48 5.12 15.14
N ILE A 728 -43.84 4.88 14.00
CA ILE A 728 -42.86 3.80 13.84
C ILE A 728 -41.68 4.00 14.79
N VAL A 729 -41.18 5.23 14.95
CA VAL A 729 -40.09 5.55 15.88
C VAL A 729 -40.54 5.34 17.33
N GLU A 730 -41.75 5.74 17.68
CA GLU A 730 -42.32 5.53 19.01
C GLU A 730 -42.41 4.04 19.35
N GLU A 731 -43.02 3.23 18.49
CA GLU A 731 -43.11 1.78 18.65
C GLU A 731 -41.70 1.14 18.72
N HIS A 732 -40.73 1.69 17.99
CA HIS A 732 -39.37 1.18 17.96
C HIS A 732 -38.56 1.44 19.23
N PHE A 733 -38.80 2.55 19.92
CA PHE A 733 -38.11 2.91 21.16
C PHE A 733 -38.86 2.47 22.43
N LYS A 734 -40.15 2.15 22.31
CA LYS A 734 -40.98 1.67 23.43
C LYS A 734 -40.41 0.41 24.08
N GLY A 735 -40.27 0.44 25.41
CA GLY A 735 -39.86 -0.72 26.21
C GLY A 735 -38.40 -1.15 26.04
N LYS A 736 -37.55 -0.30 25.44
CA LYS A 736 -36.11 -0.56 25.35
C LYS A 736 -35.39 -0.04 26.59
N ASP A 737 -35.19 -0.95 27.54
CA ASP A 737 -34.33 -0.77 28.70
C ASP A 737 -33.01 -1.51 28.43
N ASP A 738 -31.97 -0.77 28.02
CA ASP A 738 -30.63 -1.34 27.90
C ASP A 738 -29.66 -0.48 28.71
N ASN A 739 -29.12 -1.06 29.79
CA ASN A 739 -28.09 -0.46 30.64
C ASN A 739 -26.79 -0.13 29.87
N THR A 740 -26.66 -0.54 28.61
CA THR A 740 -25.56 -0.19 27.71
C THR A 740 -25.84 1.02 26.81
N GLY A 741 -27.10 1.48 26.72
CA GLY A 741 -27.53 2.59 25.86
C GLY A 741 -27.46 2.27 24.36
N ALA A 742 -27.66 1.01 23.98
CA ALA A 742 -27.75 0.55 22.59
C ALA A 742 -29.21 0.45 22.12
N ILE A 743 -29.45 0.57 20.81
CA ILE A 743 -30.77 0.36 20.18
C ILE A 743 -30.67 -0.86 19.26
N ASP A 744 -31.38 -1.95 19.55
CA ASP A 744 -31.32 -3.20 18.76
C ASP A 744 -29.89 -3.66 18.45
N SER A 745 -29.00 -3.65 19.43
CA SER A 745 -27.57 -3.95 19.27
C SER A 745 -26.76 -2.93 18.45
N CYS A 746 -27.35 -1.81 18.02
CA CYS A 746 -26.58 -0.65 17.58
C CYS A 746 -26.01 0.07 18.81
N ASN A 747 -24.73 -0.19 19.06
CA ASN A 747 -24.00 0.38 20.19
C ASN A 747 -23.76 1.88 20.05
N ARG A 748 -23.49 2.55 21.18
CA ARG A 748 -23.05 3.95 21.21
C ARG A 748 -21.86 4.19 20.28
N LYS A 749 -21.89 5.33 19.59
CA LYS A 749 -20.94 5.64 18.52
C LYS A 749 -19.55 5.89 19.10
N ASN A 750 -18.60 5.04 18.71
CA ASN A 750 -17.17 5.21 18.93
C ASN A 750 -16.42 4.93 17.61
N TYR A 751 -15.49 5.82 17.25
CA TYR A 751 -14.94 5.91 15.91
C TYR A 751 -13.43 5.64 15.91
N ASN A 752 -12.97 4.77 15.01
CA ASN A 752 -11.56 4.36 14.87
C ASN A 752 -10.79 5.12 13.77
N GLY A 753 -11.28 6.31 13.38
CA GLY A 753 -10.67 7.12 12.33
C GLY A 753 -11.10 6.74 10.89
N TRP A 754 -10.56 7.49 9.92
CA TRP A 754 -10.84 7.30 8.49
C TRP A 754 -10.12 6.08 7.94
N THR A 755 -10.77 5.34 7.04
CA THR A 755 -10.16 4.18 6.38
C THR A 755 -10.10 4.40 4.87
N CYS A 756 -8.90 4.36 4.29
CA CYS A 756 -8.68 4.51 2.84
C CYS A 756 -8.08 3.25 2.19
N ALA A 757 -8.12 2.11 2.87
CA ALA A 757 -7.55 0.85 2.40
C ALA A 757 -8.44 0.25 1.30
N SER A 758 -7.85 -0.11 0.16
CA SER A 758 -8.56 -0.63 -1.01
C SER A 758 -9.46 -1.84 -0.69
N GLY A 759 -9.04 -2.72 0.22
CA GLY A 759 -9.79 -3.92 0.60
C GLY A 759 -11.09 -3.69 1.39
N GLN A 760 -11.46 -2.43 1.68
CA GLN A 760 -12.72 -2.04 2.33
C GLN A 760 -13.79 -1.55 1.36
N PHE A 761 -13.45 -1.42 0.08
CA PHE A 761 -14.34 -0.93 -0.97
C PHE A 761 -14.63 -2.05 -1.98
N GLU A 762 -15.70 -1.89 -2.76
CA GLU A 762 -15.94 -2.72 -3.96
C GLU A 762 -14.83 -2.52 -5.01
N GLU A 763 -14.72 -3.49 -5.91
CA GLU A 763 -13.78 -3.43 -7.03
C GLU A 763 -14.00 -2.14 -7.86
N GLY A 764 -12.92 -1.55 -8.38
CA GLY A 764 -13.01 -0.26 -9.10
C GLY A 764 -13.06 1.00 -8.20
N HIS A 765 -13.33 0.88 -6.90
CA HIS A 765 -13.44 2.05 -6.01
C HIS A 765 -12.18 2.39 -5.20
N ALA A 766 -11.03 1.79 -5.51
CA ALA A 766 -9.74 2.12 -4.89
C ALA A 766 -9.43 3.64 -4.98
N GLY A 767 -8.97 4.23 -3.87
CA GLY A 767 -8.67 5.66 -3.76
C GLY A 767 -9.76 6.50 -3.06
N ALA A 768 -10.87 5.90 -2.63
CA ALA A 768 -11.82 6.54 -1.71
C ALA A 768 -11.36 6.44 -0.24
N CYS A 769 -11.91 7.28 0.64
CA CYS A 769 -11.76 7.16 2.09
C CYS A 769 -13.14 7.10 2.75
N MET A 770 -13.38 6.07 3.56
CA MET A 770 -14.66 5.82 4.23
C MET A 770 -14.75 6.56 5.58
N PRO A 771 -15.79 7.39 5.81
CA PRO A 771 -15.98 8.09 7.07
C PRO A 771 -16.15 7.13 8.25
N PRO A 772 -15.62 7.47 9.44
CA PRO A 772 -15.84 6.65 10.63
C PRO A 772 -17.32 6.47 10.98
N ARG A 773 -18.16 7.48 10.68
CA ARG A 773 -19.62 7.44 10.81
C ARG A 773 -20.21 6.33 9.94
N ARG A 774 -19.89 6.30 8.64
CA ARG A 774 -20.30 5.26 7.70
C ARG A 774 -19.86 3.85 8.14
N GLN A 775 -18.64 3.70 8.64
CA GLN A 775 -18.11 2.42 9.15
C GLN A 775 -18.92 1.85 10.33
N LYS A 776 -19.63 2.70 11.07
CA LYS A 776 -20.40 2.37 12.28
C LYS A 776 -21.90 2.70 12.14
N LEU A 777 -22.37 2.84 10.91
CA LEU A 777 -23.75 3.13 10.58
C LEU A 777 -24.67 2.00 11.07
N CYS A 778 -25.76 2.36 11.74
CA CYS A 778 -26.74 1.41 12.25
C CYS A 778 -27.62 0.88 11.11
N ILE A 779 -27.33 -0.34 10.67
CA ILE A 779 -28.04 -1.01 9.56
C ILE A 779 -28.80 -2.26 10.01
N ILE A 780 -28.97 -2.46 11.32
CA ILE A 780 -29.43 -3.73 11.90
C ILE A 780 -30.81 -4.17 11.38
N ASN A 781 -31.77 -3.25 11.33
CA ASN A 781 -33.13 -3.54 10.89
C ASN A 781 -33.19 -3.87 9.40
N LEU A 782 -32.31 -3.29 8.58
CA LEU A 782 -32.15 -3.66 7.17
C LEU A 782 -31.38 -4.98 6.99
N GLN A 783 -30.37 -5.22 7.82
CA GLN A 783 -29.53 -6.42 7.78
C GLN A 783 -30.33 -7.69 8.10
N TYR A 784 -31.22 -7.63 9.08
CA TYR A 784 -32.04 -8.76 9.54
C TYR A 784 -33.49 -8.67 9.03
N PHE A 785 -33.74 -7.83 8.03
CA PHE A 785 -35.05 -7.67 7.43
C PHE A 785 -35.56 -8.96 6.76
N THR A 786 -36.71 -9.46 7.21
CA THR A 786 -37.36 -10.67 6.66
C THR A 786 -38.69 -10.39 5.97
N GLY A 787 -39.16 -9.14 6.00
CA GLY A 787 -40.38 -8.72 5.32
C GLY A 787 -40.27 -8.83 3.80
N ASN A 788 -41.41 -8.69 3.14
CA ASN A 788 -41.56 -8.85 1.69
C ASN A 788 -42.37 -7.71 1.04
N SER A 789 -42.88 -6.75 1.81
CA SER A 789 -43.57 -5.59 1.26
C SER A 789 -42.69 -4.33 1.24
N GLN A 790 -43.02 -3.39 0.34
CA GLN A 790 -42.34 -2.10 0.25
C GLN A 790 -42.54 -1.25 1.52
N GLU A 791 -43.69 -1.39 2.19
CA GLU A 791 -44.01 -0.68 3.43
C GLU A 791 -43.20 -1.21 4.62
N GLU A 792 -43.05 -2.53 4.76
CA GLU A 792 -42.17 -3.13 5.77
C GLU A 792 -40.71 -2.72 5.55
N LEU A 793 -40.26 -2.63 4.29
CA LEU A 793 -38.92 -2.14 3.97
C LEU A 793 -38.76 -0.67 4.39
N ARG A 794 -39.79 0.15 4.18
CA ARG A 794 -39.82 1.56 4.63
C ARG A 794 -39.68 1.63 6.14
N GLU A 795 -40.42 0.80 6.89
CA GLU A 795 -40.27 0.75 8.35
C GLU A 795 -38.84 0.39 8.78
N ALA A 796 -38.20 -0.57 8.11
CA ALA A 796 -36.84 -0.98 8.42
C ALA A 796 -35.83 0.17 8.19
N PHE A 797 -35.98 0.93 7.11
CA PHE A 797 -35.20 2.14 6.87
C PHE A 797 -35.43 3.20 7.95
N ILE A 798 -36.69 3.48 8.31
CA ILE A 798 -37.04 4.45 9.36
C ILE A 798 -36.42 4.04 10.71
N LYS A 799 -36.55 2.77 11.10
CA LYS A 799 -35.98 2.21 12.34
C LYS A 799 -34.46 2.36 12.38
N CYS A 800 -33.77 2.00 11.30
CA CYS A 800 -32.32 2.20 11.17
C CYS A 800 -31.91 3.67 11.25
N ALA A 801 -32.59 4.55 10.53
CA ALA A 801 -32.27 5.97 10.48
C ALA A 801 -32.57 6.70 11.80
N ALA A 802 -33.64 6.31 12.49
CA ALA A 802 -34.00 6.81 13.81
C ALA A 802 -32.97 6.38 14.88
N ALA A 803 -32.67 5.08 14.94
CA ALA A 803 -31.65 4.55 15.85
C ALA A 803 -30.27 5.18 15.59
N GLU A 804 -29.87 5.35 14.33
CA GLU A 804 -28.64 6.06 13.97
C GLU A 804 -28.65 7.49 14.48
N THR A 805 -29.71 8.26 14.20
CA THR A 805 -29.82 9.67 14.57
C THR A 805 -29.76 9.87 16.08
N PHE A 806 -30.48 9.03 16.83
CA PHE A 806 -30.47 9.05 18.30
C PHE A 806 -29.06 8.81 18.86
N LEU A 807 -28.39 7.74 18.44
CA LEU A 807 -27.03 7.42 18.89
C LEU A 807 -25.99 8.46 18.43
N LEU A 808 -26.20 9.05 17.25
CA LEU A 808 -25.35 10.12 16.71
C LEU A 808 -25.52 11.42 17.50
N TRP A 809 -26.74 11.74 17.96
CA TRP A 809 -27.02 12.88 18.84
C TRP A 809 -26.25 12.74 20.16
N HIS A 810 -26.35 11.58 20.83
CA HIS A 810 -25.57 11.31 22.04
C HIS A 810 -24.06 11.51 21.86
N LYS A 811 -23.51 11.02 20.74
CA LYS A 811 -22.10 11.23 20.43
C LYS A 811 -21.79 12.71 20.19
N TYR A 812 -22.65 13.42 19.46
CA TYR A 812 -22.47 14.83 19.16
C TYR A 812 -22.42 15.68 20.45
N LYS A 813 -23.31 15.40 21.41
CA LYS A 813 -23.28 16.04 22.74
C LYS A 813 -21.98 15.78 23.47
N LYS A 814 -21.58 14.52 23.59
CA LYS A 814 -20.30 14.13 24.21
C LYS A 814 -19.10 14.78 23.54
N ASP A 815 -19.09 14.89 22.21
CA ASP A 815 -18.01 15.53 21.47
C ASP A 815 -17.99 17.05 21.70
N LYS A 816 -19.13 17.71 21.95
CA LYS A 816 -19.21 19.15 22.30
C LYS A 816 -18.77 19.42 23.73
N GLU A 817 -19.17 18.57 24.68
CA GLU A 817 -18.73 18.61 26.07
C GLU A 817 -17.20 18.46 26.19
N ASN A 818 -16.65 17.43 25.54
CA ASN A 818 -15.20 17.18 25.52
C ASN A 818 -14.40 18.35 24.92
N ARG A 819 -15.03 19.18 24.08
CA ARG A 819 -14.42 20.35 23.45
C ARG A 819 -14.62 21.64 24.24
N LYS A 820 -15.28 21.61 25.41
CA LYS A 820 -15.64 22.79 26.21
C LYS A 820 -16.33 23.88 25.37
N SER A 821 -17.21 23.47 24.46
CA SER A 821 -17.97 24.41 23.62
C SER A 821 -18.89 25.27 24.50
N SER A 822 -18.96 26.58 24.23
CA SER A 822 -19.90 27.48 24.92
C SER A 822 -21.36 27.26 24.52
N SER A 823 -21.59 26.63 23.37
CA SER A 823 -22.92 26.28 22.86
C SER A 823 -23.43 24.99 23.53
N ASN A 824 -24.51 25.09 24.33
CA ASN A 824 -25.21 23.91 24.85
C ASN A 824 -26.10 23.31 23.74
N PRO A 825 -25.78 22.11 23.20
CA PRO A 825 -26.53 21.50 22.10
C PRO A 825 -27.98 21.17 22.45
N ASP A 826 -28.24 20.71 23.69
CA ASP A 826 -29.60 20.40 24.14
C ASP A 826 -30.43 21.69 24.25
N ALA A 827 -29.86 22.78 24.76
CA ALA A 827 -30.58 24.07 24.81
C ALA A 827 -30.93 24.60 23.40
N GLN A 828 -30.04 24.43 22.42
CA GLN A 828 -30.30 24.83 21.04
C GLN A 828 -31.39 23.96 20.41
N LEU A 829 -31.33 22.63 20.59
CA LEU A 829 -32.36 21.73 20.09
C LEU A 829 -33.72 22.03 20.77
N ASN A 830 -33.72 22.24 22.08
CA ASN A 830 -34.90 22.59 22.89
C ASN A 830 -35.51 23.95 22.55
N SER A 831 -34.85 24.80 21.74
CA SER A 831 -35.48 25.99 21.16
C SER A 831 -36.17 25.72 19.82
N GLY A 832 -36.16 24.47 19.36
CA GLY A 832 -36.63 24.07 18.03
C GLY A 832 -35.57 24.23 16.94
N THR A 833 -34.29 24.46 17.31
CA THR A 833 -33.21 24.69 16.35
C THR A 833 -32.23 23.52 16.29
N ILE A 834 -32.14 22.83 15.16
CA ILE A 834 -31.16 21.75 14.98
C ILE A 834 -29.78 22.38 14.69
N PRO A 835 -28.73 22.07 15.48
CA PRO A 835 -27.40 22.60 15.21
C PRO A 835 -26.90 22.23 13.80
N ASP A 836 -26.39 23.21 13.06
CA ASP A 836 -26.04 23.03 11.64
C ASP A 836 -24.97 21.95 11.39
N ASP A 837 -23.98 21.82 12.27
CA ASP A 837 -22.95 20.78 12.18
C ASP A 837 -23.45 19.39 12.55
N PHE A 838 -24.55 19.29 13.30
CA PHE A 838 -25.28 18.04 13.49
C PHE A 838 -26.19 17.74 12.28
N LYS A 839 -26.90 18.74 11.75
CA LYS A 839 -27.72 18.63 10.54
C LYS A 839 -26.91 18.09 9.35
N ARG A 840 -25.66 18.55 9.16
CA ARG A 840 -24.78 17.98 8.12
C ARG A 840 -24.47 16.49 8.33
N GLN A 841 -24.30 16.04 9.57
CA GLN A 841 -24.13 14.62 9.87
C GLN A 841 -25.37 13.80 9.50
N MET A 842 -26.57 14.35 9.74
CA MET A 842 -27.83 13.74 9.30
C MET A 842 -27.90 13.65 7.76
N PHE A 843 -27.45 14.69 7.04
CA PHE A 843 -27.41 14.67 5.57
C PHE A 843 -26.49 13.58 5.01
N TYR A 844 -25.28 13.42 5.56
CA TYR A 844 -24.38 12.34 5.12
C TYR A 844 -24.99 10.96 5.44
N THR A 845 -25.61 10.79 6.61
CA THR A 845 -26.32 9.56 6.99
C THR A 845 -27.49 9.24 6.05
N PHE A 846 -28.31 10.24 5.73
CA PHE A 846 -29.42 10.09 4.79
C PHE A 846 -28.93 9.70 3.40
N GLY A 847 -27.85 10.32 2.92
CA GLY A 847 -27.18 9.97 1.66
C GLY A 847 -26.67 8.53 1.64
N ASP A 848 -26.08 8.03 2.74
CA ASP A 848 -25.62 6.64 2.83
C ASP A 848 -26.79 5.64 2.82
N PHE A 849 -27.92 5.96 3.48
CA PHE A 849 -29.13 5.13 3.38
C PHE A 849 -29.70 5.10 1.96
N ARG A 850 -29.65 6.23 1.24
CA ARG A 850 -30.02 6.28 -0.17
C ARG A 850 -29.16 5.34 -1.01
N ASP A 851 -27.84 5.35 -0.79
CA ASP A 851 -26.94 4.50 -1.57
C ASP A 851 -27.23 3.00 -1.38
N PHE A 852 -27.67 2.58 -0.19
CA PHE A 852 -28.14 1.21 0.02
C PHE A 852 -29.37 0.89 -0.82
N LEU A 853 -30.36 1.78 -0.87
CA LEU A 853 -31.55 1.56 -1.69
C LEU A 853 -31.18 1.44 -3.16
N PHE A 854 -30.30 2.30 -3.68
CA PHE A 854 -29.96 2.34 -5.10
C PHE A 854 -28.91 1.28 -5.50
N GLY A 855 -28.33 0.57 -4.53
CA GLY A 855 -27.22 -0.35 -4.78
C GLY A 855 -25.94 0.36 -5.24
N THR A 856 -25.80 1.65 -4.92
CA THR A 856 -24.65 2.50 -5.30
C THR A 856 -23.65 2.68 -4.17
N ASP A 857 -23.82 1.95 -3.06
CA ASP A 857 -22.87 1.94 -1.96
C ASP A 857 -21.55 1.31 -2.39
N ILE A 858 -20.46 2.04 -2.24
CA ILE A 858 -19.12 1.65 -2.71
C ILE A 858 -18.33 0.86 -1.65
N SER A 859 -18.95 0.56 -0.49
CA SER A 859 -18.35 -0.27 0.54
C SER A 859 -18.36 -1.72 0.11
N LYS A 860 -17.35 -2.48 0.55
CA LYS A 860 -17.26 -3.90 0.20
C LYS A 860 -18.56 -4.65 0.49
N ASN A 861 -19.19 -5.15 -0.56
CA ASN A 861 -20.45 -5.87 -0.65
C ASN A 861 -20.30 -7.30 -0.13
N SER A 862 -19.95 -7.40 1.15
CA SER A 862 -19.76 -8.66 1.86
C SER A 862 -20.22 -8.53 3.31
N GLY A 863 -20.46 -9.67 3.97
CA GLY A 863 -20.90 -9.67 5.37
C GLY A 863 -22.24 -8.95 5.56
N ASN A 864 -22.27 -7.96 6.46
CA ASN A 864 -23.50 -7.25 6.81
C ASN A 864 -24.04 -6.39 5.65
N ILE A 865 -23.17 -5.76 4.86
CA ILE A 865 -23.57 -4.92 3.71
C ILE A 865 -24.21 -5.77 2.61
N GLY A 866 -23.63 -6.94 2.33
CA GLY A 866 -24.19 -7.90 1.38
C GLY A 866 -25.62 -8.31 1.75
N LYS A 867 -25.88 -8.59 3.03
CA LYS A 867 -27.23 -8.93 3.52
C LYS A 867 -28.24 -7.79 3.34
N VAL A 868 -27.84 -6.55 3.61
CA VAL A 868 -28.69 -5.37 3.38
C VAL A 868 -29.07 -5.27 1.90
N ASN A 869 -28.09 -5.37 1.00
CA ASN A 869 -28.31 -5.30 -0.44
C ASN A 869 -29.23 -6.43 -0.92
N GLU A 870 -29.02 -7.67 -0.45
CA GLU A 870 -29.89 -8.81 -0.76
C GLU A 870 -31.34 -8.58 -0.30
N ASN A 871 -31.55 -8.09 0.92
CA ASN A 871 -32.88 -7.85 1.48
C ASN A 871 -33.63 -6.75 0.75
N ILE A 872 -32.96 -5.65 0.39
CA ILE A 872 -33.55 -4.57 -0.40
C ILE A 872 -33.94 -5.10 -1.78
N ASN A 873 -33.03 -5.78 -2.47
CA ASN A 873 -33.27 -6.31 -3.82
C ASN A 873 -34.44 -7.30 -3.84
N ARG A 874 -34.59 -8.13 -2.79
CA ARG A 874 -35.72 -9.06 -2.65
C ARG A 874 -37.07 -8.36 -2.75
N VAL A 875 -37.24 -7.24 -2.03
CA VAL A 875 -38.49 -6.49 -1.97
C VAL A 875 -38.72 -5.71 -3.26
N ILE A 876 -37.71 -4.96 -3.73
CA ILE A 876 -37.86 -4.10 -4.91
C ILE A 876 -38.21 -4.93 -6.16
N ASN A 877 -37.68 -6.15 -6.27
CA ASN A 877 -37.89 -7.03 -7.44
C ASN A 877 -39.06 -8.02 -7.26
N ASN A 878 -39.94 -7.84 -6.27
CA ASN A 878 -41.15 -8.64 -6.06
C ASN A 878 -40.93 -10.17 -6.10
N ASN A 879 -39.83 -10.67 -5.52
CA ASN A 879 -39.50 -12.10 -5.46
C ASN A 879 -39.40 -12.85 -6.82
N LYS A 880 -39.30 -12.17 -7.98
CA LYS A 880 -39.21 -12.80 -9.32
C LYS A 880 -37.81 -13.32 -9.70
N GLY A 881 -36.93 -13.57 -8.73
CA GLY A 881 -35.58 -14.12 -8.95
C GLY A 881 -34.47 -13.08 -8.92
N LEU A 882 -33.25 -13.54 -8.62
CA LEU A 882 -32.00 -12.77 -8.56
C LEU A 882 -31.48 -12.43 -9.97
N GLU A 883 -32.33 -11.96 -10.88
CA GLU A 883 -31.84 -11.42 -12.15
C GLU A 883 -31.21 -10.05 -11.92
N LYS A 884 -30.05 -9.84 -12.56
CA LYS A 884 -29.15 -8.68 -12.45
C LYS A 884 -29.73 -7.39 -13.04
N GLU A 885 -31.04 -7.26 -13.21
CA GLU A 885 -31.63 -5.99 -13.62
C GLU A 885 -31.85 -5.10 -12.40
N ASN A 886 -30.98 -4.11 -12.27
CA ASN A 886 -31.15 -2.99 -11.37
C ASN A 886 -32.28 -2.12 -11.94
N ASP A 887 -33.53 -2.46 -11.61
CA ASP A 887 -34.71 -1.72 -12.06
C ASP A 887 -34.72 -0.33 -11.41
N LYS A 888 -33.96 0.56 -12.03
CA LYS A 888 -33.69 1.92 -11.58
C LYS A 888 -34.99 2.68 -11.33
N SER A 889 -35.97 2.50 -12.22
CA SER A 889 -37.28 3.14 -12.15
C SER A 889 -38.03 2.75 -10.86
N LYS A 890 -38.09 1.46 -10.49
CA LYS A 890 -38.75 1.03 -9.24
C LYS A 890 -38.10 1.62 -7.99
N ARG A 891 -36.77 1.71 -7.97
CA ARG A 891 -36.04 2.30 -6.83
C ARG A 891 -36.24 3.80 -6.73
N GLU A 892 -36.30 4.49 -7.87
CA GLU A 892 -36.63 5.92 -7.94
C GLU A 892 -38.04 6.17 -7.38
N THR A 893 -39.04 5.44 -7.87
CA THR A 893 -40.42 5.52 -7.37
C THR A 893 -40.50 5.24 -5.87
N TRP A 894 -39.81 4.20 -5.38
CA TRP A 894 -39.80 3.89 -3.94
C TRP A 894 -39.17 5.01 -3.11
N TRP A 895 -38.04 5.58 -3.56
CA TRP A 895 -37.36 6.65 -2.84
C TRP A 895 -38.14 7.96 -2.85
N GLU A 896 -38.80 8.29 -3.96
CA GLU A 896 -39.68 9.45 -4.05
C GLU A 896 -40.86 9.33 -3.09
N ALA A 897 -41.43 8.13 -2.97
CA ALA A 897 -42.52 7.86 -2.03
C ALA A 897 -42.07 7.91 -0.56
N TYR A 898 -40.93 7.28 -0.21
CA TYR A 898 -40.59 7.00 1.19
C TYR A 898 -39.32 7.69 1.71
N GLY A 899 -38.52 8.31 0.85
CA GLY A 899 -37.39 9.17 1.24
C GLY A 899 -37.80 10.28 2.22
N PRO A 900 -38.93 11.00 2.00
CA PRO A 900 -39.45 11.97 2.95
C PRO A 900 -39.74 11.37 4.34
N ASP A 901 -40.26 10.14 4.39
CA ASP A 901 -40.59 9.47 5.65
C ASP A 901 -39.37 9.03 6.43
N ILE A 902 -38.31 8.61 5.75
CA ILE A 902 -37.02 8.29 6.39
C ILE A 902 -36.46 9.56 7.04
N TRP A 903 -36.49 10.70 6.34
CA TRP A 903 -36.07 11.98 6.90
C TRP A 903 -36.95 12.41 8.08
N HIS A 904 -38.28 12.26 7.97
CA HIS A 904 -39.18 12.50 9.09
C HIS A 904 -38.84 11.62 10.30
N GLY A 905 -38.58 10.32 10.10
CA GLY A 905 -38.15 9.42 11.17
C GLY A 905 -36.87 9.86 11.86
N MET A 906 -35.89 10.39 11.12
CA MET A 906 -34.68 10.99 11.69
C MET A 906 -35.00 12.21 12.57
N LEU A 907 -35.92 13.08 12.15
CA LEU A 907 -36.36 14.23 12.96
C LEU A 907 -37.14 13.80 14.20
N CYS A 908 -38.03 12.80 14.08
CA CYS A 908 -38.78 12.25 15.22
C CYS A 908 -37.82 11.67 16.27
N ALA A 909 -36.74 11.01 15.85
CA ALA A 909 -35.76 10.44 16.78
C ALA A 909 -35.06 11.50 17.66
N LEU A 910 -34.97 12.76 17.21
CA LEU A 910 -34.38 13.85 18.00
C LEU A 910 -35.26 14.30 19.18
N THR A 911 -36.56 13.98 19.15
CA THR A 911 -37.46 14.27 20.27
C THR A 911 -37.33 13.25 21.40
N TYR A 912 -36.42 12.27 21.30
CA TYR A 912 -36.24 11.24 22.33
C TYR A 912 -34.95 11.45 23.10
N THR A 913 -34.99 11.19 24.40
CA THR A 913 -33.83 11.25 25.30
C THR A 913 -33.84 10.08 26.27
N GLU A 914 -32.68 9.82 26.87
CA GLU A 914 -32.56 8.90 27.99
C GLU A 914 -32.90 9.61 29.30
N THR A 915 -33.73 8.97 30.13
CA THR A 915 -34.05 9.42 31.49
C THR A 915 -33.60 8.37 32.51
N SER A 916 -32.84 8.79 33.52
CA SER A 916 -32.44 7.94 34.64
C SER A 916 -33.55 7.89 35.70
N GLY A 917 -33.93 6.71 36.16
CA GLY A 917 -34.91 6.57 37.25
C GLY A 917 -34.49 7.28 38.54
N SER A 918 -35.37 8.09 39.10
CA SER A 918 -35.20 8.70 40.42
C SER A 918 -35.55 7.68 41.50
N GLY A 919 -34.56 6.95 42.00
CA GLY A 919 -34.70 6.08 43.18
C GLY A 919 -34.01 4.73 43.02
N GLY A 920 -32.74 4.64 43.45
CA GLY A 920 -32.05 3.38 43.79
C GLY A 920 -31.75 2.36 42.68
N GLU A 921 -32.58 2.25 41.65
CA GLU A 921 -32.42 1.29 40.54
C GLU A 921 -31.85 1.97 39.29
N LYS A 922 -30.71 1.47 38.82
CA LYS A 922 -29.93 2.01 37.68
C LYS A 922 -30.48 1.56 36.31
N ASN A 923 -31.78 1.67 36.08
CA ASN A 923 -32.35 1.41 34.75
C ASN A 923 -32.55 2.73 33.99
N THR A 924 -32.01 2.81 32.78
CA THR A 924 -32.14 3.97 31.88
C THR A 924 -33.19 3.66 30.84
N THR A 925 -34.26 4.47 30.79
CA THR A 925 -35.36 4.30 29.83
C THR A 925 -35.36 5.43 28.81
N ILE A 926 -35.76 5.12 27.57
CA ILE A 926 -35.87 6.10 26.48
C ILE A 926 -37.28 6.70 26.50
N THR A 927 -37.38 8.02 26.62
CA THR A 927 -38.64 8.76 26.71
C THR A 927 -38.68 9.87 25.66
N GLN A 928 -39.89 10.21 25.19
CA GLN A 928 -40.09 11.32 24.26
C GLN A 928 -40.24 12.63 25.05
N ASP A 929 -39.47 13.64 24.70
CA ASP A 929 -39.63 15.02 25.13
C ASP A 929 -40.79 15.65 24.34
N THR A 930 -41.93 15.79 25.01
CA THR A 930 -43.16 16.33 24.42
C THR A 930 -43.01 17.80 24.04
N ASP A 931 -42.31 18.60 24.84
CA ASP A 931 -42.12 20.03 24.59
C ASP A 931 -41.24 20.26 23.35
N LEU A 932 -40.19 19.45 23.19
CA LEU A 932 -39.36 19.47 22.00
C LEU A 932 -40.14 18.99 20.76
N LYS A 933 -40.98 17.97 20.90
CA LYS A 933 -41.85 17.50 19.83
C LYS A 933 -42.77 18.62 19.31
N GLU A 934 -43.42 19.37 20.19
CA GLU A 934 -44.29 20.50 19.82
C GLU A 934 -43.54 21.69 19.21
N LYS A 935 -42.24 21.82 19.51
CA LYS A 935 -41.37 22.84 18.89
C LYS A 935 -40.92 22.43 17.50
N LEU A 936 -40.62 21.15 17.28
CA LEU A 936 -40.14 20.64 15.99
C LEU A 936 -41.27 20.28 15.03
N PHE A 937 -42.45 19.89 15.52
CA PHE A 937 -43.56 19.39 14.71
C PHE A 937 -44.87 20.15 14.95
N ASP A 938 -45.69 20.22 13.91
CA ASP A 938 -47.10 20.62 14.02
C ASP A 938 -47.92 19.39 14.46
N THR A 939 -48.44 19.43 15.68
CA THR A 939 -49.16 18.31 16.32
C THR A 939 -50.38 17.84 15.52
N ASN A 940 -50.98 18.72 14.70
CA ASN A 940 -52.16 18.40 13.90
C ASN A 940 -51.83 17.82 12.52
N LYS A 941 -50.62 18.10 12.01
CA LYS A 941 -50.20 17.67 10.65
C LYS A 941 -49.10 16.60 10.65
N ASN A 942 -48.47 16.35 11.81
CA ASN A 942 -47.33 15.45 11.97
C ASN A 942 -46.17 15.75 11.00
N THR A 943 -46.00 17.03 10.66
CA THR A 943 -44.94 17.55 9.78
C THR A 943 -44.03 18.51 10.52
N PRO A 944 -42.77 18.69 10.11
CA PRO A 944 -41.87 19.67 10.71
C PRO A 944 -42.48 21.08 10.67
N LYS A 945 -42.57 21.70 11.85
CA LYS A 945 -43.21 23.01 12.07
C LYS A 945 -42.47 24.14 11.35
N ASN A 946 -41.14 24.08 11.36
CA ASN A 946 -40.31 25.04 10.64
C ASN A 946 -40.09 24.55 9.19
N PRO A 947 -40.49 25.33 8.16
CA PRO A 947 -40.30 24.97 6.76
C PRO A 947 -38.86 24.62 6.40
N GLN A 948 -37.86 25.14 7.11
CA GLN A 948 -36.46 24.85 6.82
C GLN A 948 -36.02 23.41 7.14
N TYR A 949 -36.84 22.62 7.85
CA TYR A 949 -36.56 21.21 8.16
C TYR A 949 -37.40 20.23 7.34
N GLN A 950 -38.31 20.73 6.50
CA GLN A 950 -39.07 19.87 5.60
C GLN A 950 -38.16 19.27 4.52
N TYR A 951 -38.48 18.06 4.08
CA TYR A 951 -37.63 17.27 3.18
C TYR A 951 -37.21 18.01 1.90
N ASN A 952 -38.15 18.71 1.26
CA ASN A 952 -37.92 19.38 -0.03
C ASN A 952 -37.14 20.71 0.08
N SER A 953 -37.09 21.31 1.26
CA SER A 953 -36.58 22.66 1.49
C SER A 953 -35.33 22.68 2.36
N VAL A 954 -35.08 21.65 3.16
CA VAL A 954 -33.93 21.60 4.06
C VAL A 954 -32.62 21.58 3.26
N LYS A 955 -31.70 22.47 3.64
CA LYS A 955 -30.46 22.73 2.90
C LYS A 955 -29.23 22.30 3.69
N PHE A 956 -28.26 21.77 2.95
CA PHE A 956 -26.91 21.52 3.39
C PHE A 956 -26.16 22.86 3.50
N SER A 957 -25.31 23.01 4.51
CA SER A 957 -24.60 24.26 4.79
C SER A 957 -23.40 24.51 3.86
N ASP A 958 -23.45 24.11 2.58
CA ASP A 958 -22.39 24.46 1.61
C ASP A 958 -22.56 25.87 1.04
N LYS A 959 -21.61 26.32 0.22
CA LYS A 959 -21.69 27.64 -0.44
C LYS A 959 -22.80 27.74 -1.47
N THR A 960 -23.34 26.61 -1.92
CA THR A 960 -24.40 26.52 -2.93
C THR A 960 -25.79 26.35 -2.34
N ASN A 961 -25.90 26.24 -1.00
CA ASN A 961 -27.13 25.93 -0.27
C ASN A 961 -27.90 24.73 -0.87
N THR A 962 -27.19 23.63 -1.15
CA THR A 962 -27.75 22.43 -1.79
C THR A 962 -28.89 21.81 -0.94
N THR A 963 -30.03 21.45 -1.52
CA THR A 963 -31.11 20.75 -0.78
C THR A 963 -30.73 19.32 -0.40
N LEU A 964 -31.42 18.73 0.59
CA LEU A 964 -31.18 17.33 1.01
C LEU A 964 -31.32 16.34 -0.15
N SER A 965 -32.38 16.48 -0.94
CA SER A 965 -32.60 15.60 -2.10
C SER A 965 -31.42 15.67 -3.07
N THR A 966 -31.01 16.87 -3.50
CA THR A 966 -29.87 17.05 -4.40
C THR A 966 -28.55 16.58 -3.78
N PHE A 967 -28.32 16.85 -2.50
CA PHE A 967 -27.12 16.39 -1.79
C PHE A 967 -27.06 14.85 -1.74
N SER A 968 -28.18 14.19 -1.45
CA SER A 968 -28.30 12.73 -1.41
C SER A 968 -28.13 12.05 -2.77
N GLN A 969 -28.18 12.80 -3.88
CA GLN A 969 -27.87 12.28 -5.22
C GLN A 969 -26.39 12.41 -5.59
N THR A 970 -25.60 13.22 -4.87
CA THR A 970 -24.16 13.39 -5.13
C THR A 970 -23.42 12.05 -4.97
N PRO A 971 -22.61 11.59 -5.93
CA PRO A 971 -21.96 10.27 -5.82
C PRO A 971 -21.22 10.06 -4.49
N GLN A 972 -21.38 8.87 -3.89
CA GLN A 972 -20.95 8.60 -2.51
C GLN A 972 -19.48 8.95 -2.25
N PHE A 973 -18.59 8.65 -3.20
CA PHE A 973 -17.17 9.04 -3.14
C PHE A 973 -16.98 10.56 -2.92
N LEU A 974 -17.74 11.40 -3.64
CA LEU A 974 -17.64 12.85 -3.55
C LEU A 974 -18.24 13.38 -2.25
N ARG A 975 -19.34 12.79 -1.77
CA ARG A 975 -19.90 13.10 -0.43
C ARG A 975 -18.91 12.82 0.68
N TRP A 976 -18.25 11.65 0.66
CA TRP A 976 -17.26 11.30 1.66
C TRP A 976 -16.02 12.20 1.59
N MET A 977 -15.63 12.67 0.40
CA MET A 977 -14.56 13.67 0.25
C MET A 977 -14.94 15.02 0.90
N ILE A 978 -16.21 15.44 0.77
CA ILE A 978 -16.73 16.63 1.43
C ILE A 978 -16.74 16.43 2.96
N GLU A 979 -17.25 15.29 3.47
CA GLU A 979 -17.23 14.96 4.90
C GLU A 979 -15.80 14.92 5.45
N TRP A 980 -14.85 14.41 4.65
CA TRP A 980 -13.44 14.37 4.98
C TRP A 980 -12.85 15.76 5.16
N SER A 981 -13.13 16.68 4.22
CA SER A 981 -12.65 18.07 4.27
C SER A 981 -13.21 18.84 5.47
N GLU A 982 -14.49 18.63 5.79
CA GLU A 982 -15.13 19.24 6.95
C GLU A 982 -14.50 18.73 8.26
N HIS A 983 -14.28 17.41 8.36
CA HIS A 983 -13.65 16.83 9.56
C HIS A 983 -12.19 17.28 9.69
N PHE A 984 -11.46 17.38 8.58
CA PHE A 984 -10.13 17.98 8.56
C PHE A 984 -10.17 19.40 9.13
N CYS A 985 -11.05 20.26 8.62
CA CYS A 985 -11.16 21.64 9.09
C CYS A 985 -11.46 21.75 10.59
N LYS A 986 -12.39 20.92 11.10
CA LYS A 986 -12.70 20.88 12.54
C LYS A 986 -11.47 20.51 13.38
N LYS A 987 -10.69 19.53 12.94
CA LYS A 987 -9.47 19.09 13.65
C LYS A 987 -8.33 20.10 13.50
N GLN A 988 -8.15 20.63 12.30
CA GLN A 988 -7.17 21.65 11.97
C GLN A 988 -7.37 22.91 12.83
N SER A 989 -8.62 23.33 13.01
CA SER A 989 -9.00 24.45 13.88
C SER A 989 -8.63 24.20 15.35
N GLN A 990 -8.78 22.97 15.84
CA GLN A 990 -8.40 22.60 17.21
C GLN A 990 -6.89 22.64 17.41
N GLU A 991 -6.14 21.99 16.53
CA GLU A 991 -4.67 22.00 16.56
C GLU A 991 -4.12 23.41 16.38
N TYR A 992 -4.77 24.24 15.55
CA TYR A 992 -4.40 25.64 15.37
C TYR A 992 -4.64 26.48 16.63
N LYS A 993 -5.75 26.28 17.33
CA LYS A 993 -6.02 27.00 18.59
C LYS A 993 -4.99 26.66 19.66
N ASP A 994 -4.63 25.39 19.81
CA ASP A 994 -3.59 24.93 20.74
C ASP A 994 -2.21 25.49 20.34
N LEU A 995 -1.88 25.49 19.05
CA LEU A 995 -0.68 26.14 18.52
C LEU A 995 -0.66 27.64 18.86
N LYS A 996 -1.74 28.36 18.56
CA LYS A 996 -1.86 29.80 18.80
C LYS A 996 -1.73 30.14 20.28
N GLU A 997 -2.36 29.37 21.16
CA GLU A 997 -2.31 29.58 22.62
C GLU A 997 -0.87 29.46 23.15
N LYS A 998 -0.11 28.46 22.69
CA LYS A 998 1.27 28.22 23.15
C LYS A 998 2.32 29.07 22.43
N CYS A 999 1.99 29.67 21.29
CA CYS A 999 2.86 30.53 20.51
C CYS A 999 2.62 32.04 20.71
N ASN A 1000 2.00 32.45 21.81
CA ASN A 1000 1.80 33.86 22.14
C ASN A 1000 3.12 34.58 22.51
N THR A 1001 3.20 35.88 22.24
CA THR A 1001 4.40 36.72 22.45
C THR A 1001 4.84 36.75 23.93
N CYS A 1002 6.14 36.99 24.15
CA CYS A 1002 6.70 37.01 25.49
C CYS A 1002 6.20 38.22 26.30
N GLY A 1003 5.16 38.00 27.11
CA GLY A 1003 4.62 38.95 28.09
C GLY A 1003 4.22 38.23 29.38
N SER A 1004 4.31 38.95 30.51
CA SER A 1004 3.93 38.49 31.86
C SER A 1004 2.82 39.37 32.41
N SER A 1005 1.87 38.79 33.13
CA SER A 1005 0.76 39.48 33.81
C SER A 1005 1.24 40.38 34.98
N ASN A 1006 2.50 40.22 35.42
CA ASN A 1006 3.11 40.96 36.52
C ASN A 1006 4.15 42.01 36.08
N GLY A 1007 4.22 42.34 34.78
CA GLY A 1007 5.09 43.40 34.26
C GLY A 1007 6.59 43.09 34.18
N ILE A 1008 7.07 41.98 34.75
CA ILE A 1008 8.48 41.55 34.64
C ILE A 1008 8.57 40.34 33.70
N VAL A 1009 9.32 40.49 32.60
CA VAL A 1009 9.58 39.44 31.60
C VAL A 1009 11.06 39.05 31.69
N THR A 1010 11.35 37.77 31.99
CA THR A 1010 12.73 37.26 32.02
C THR A 1010 13.10 36.56 30.72
N THR A 1011 14.40 36.56 30.38
CA THR A 1011 14.95 35.86 29.20
C THR A 1011 14.68 34.34 29.24
N GLU A 1012 14.66 33.76 30.44
CA GLU A 1012 14.44 32.31 30.62
C GLU A 1012 12.97 31.92 30.38
N ASP A 1013 12.03 32.78 30.78
CA ASP A 1013 10.60 32.58 30.49
C ASP A 1013 10.31 32.62 28.98
N CYS A 1014 10.98 33.52 28.25
CA CYS A 1014 10.85 33.59 26.79
C CYS A 1014 11.41 32.34 26.10
N LYS A 1015 12.56 31.82 26.56
CA LYS A 1015 13.13 30.57 26.04
C LYS A 1015 12.20 29.39 26.26
N LYS A 1016 11.62 29.27 27.46
CA LYS A 1016 10.68 28.19 27.79
C LYS A 1016 9.41 28.24 26.94
N LYS A 1017 8.81 29.42 26.76
CA LYS A 1017 7.64 29.62 25.88
C LYS A 1017 7.97 29.33 24.41
N CYS A 1018 9.14 29.75 23.93
CA CYS A 1018 9.62 29.41 22.59
C CYS A 1018 9.71 27.88 22.38
N MET A 1019 10.29 27.14 23.32
CA MET A 1019 10.37 25.67 23.22
C MET A 1019 8.98 25.02 23.16
N GLN A 1020 8.02 25.50 23.96
CA GLN A 1020 6.64 25.02 23.91
C GLN A 1020 5.97 25.32 22.57
N CYS A 1021 6.18 26.51 22.02
CA CYS A 1021 5.70 26.88 20.68
C CYS A 1021 6.28 25.95 19.61
N LYS A 1022 7.61 25.73 19.59
CA LYS A 1022 8.27 24.81 18.65
C LYS A 1022 7.69 23.40 18.70
N GLN A 1023 7.45 22.86 19.90
CA GLN A 1023 6.82 21.55 20.07
C GLN A 1023 5.41 21.49 19.46
N LYS A 1024 4.61 22.54 19.65
CA LYS A 1024 3.27 22.63 19.06
C LYS A 1024 3.32 22.81 17.54
N CYS A 1025 4.28 23.56 17.01
CA CYS A 1025 4.50 23.68 15.57
C CYS A 1025 4.80 22.32 14.92
N GLU A 1026 5.66 21.51 15.53
CA GLU A 1026 5.95 20.15 15.04
C GLU A 1026 4.77 19.18 15.19
N ALA A 1027 3.99 19.30 16.28
CA ALA A 1027 2.74 18.54 16.42
C ALA A 1027 1.74 18.89 15.31
N TYR A 1028 1.55 20.19 15.04
CA TYR A 1028 0.70 20.70 13.98
C TYR A 1028 1.17 20.23 12.58
N LYS A 1029 2.47 20.30 12.31
CA LYS A 1029 3.05 19.82 11.05
C LYS A 1029 2.81 18.33 10.83
N ARG A 1030 3.02 17.49 11.86
CA ARG A 1030 2.69 16.05 11.80
C ARG A 1030 1.19 15.82 11.58
N PHE A 1031 0.33 16.61 12.21
CA PHE A 1031 -1.11 16.58 11.97
C PHE A 1031 -1.41 16.82 10.48
N ILE A 1032 -0.91 17.93 9.90
CA ILE A 1032 -1.12 18.25 8.47
C ILE A 1032 -0.60 17.13 7.56
N GLU A 1033 0.61 16.63 7.82
CA GLU A 1033 1.22 15.59 6.99
C GLU A 1033 0.44 14.28 6.95
N ASN A 1034 -0.20 13.91 8.06
CA ASN A 1034 -1.02 12.69 8.13
C ASN A 1034 -2.32 12.83 7.31
N TRP A 1035 -3.00 13.97 7.42
CA TRP A 1035 -4.19 14.26 6.62
C TRP A 1035 -3.84 14.44 5.13
N LYS A 1036 -2.70 15.04 4.81
CA LYS A 1036 -2.24 15.21 3.42
C LYS A 1036 -2.07 13.87 2.68
N LYS A 1037 -1.67 12.79 3.37
CA LYS A 1037 -1.59 11.44 2.75
C LYS A 1037 -2.96 10.96 2.26
N GLN A 1038 -3.99 11.12 3.09
CA GLN A 1038 -5.36 10.73 2.76
C GLN A 1038 -5.93 11.64 1.65
N TRP A 1039 -5.61 12.94 1.70
CA TRP A 1039 -5.95 13.88 0.64
C TRP A 1039 -5.37 13.48 -0.72
N THR A 1040 -4.07 13.17 -0.79
CA THR A 1040 -3.40 12.77 -2.05
C THR A 1040 -4.08 11.56 -2.69
N ILE A 1041 -4.47 10.56 -1.90
CA ILE A 1041 -5.15 9.36 -2.40
C ILE A 1041 -6.48 9.74 -3.07
N GLN A 1042 -7.31 10.52 -2.37
CA GLN A 1042 -8.63 10.93 -2.85
C GLN A 1042 -8.54 11.92 -4.02
N SER A 1043 -7.61 12.88 -3.96
CA SER A 1043 -7.44 13.89 -4.99
C SER A 1043 -6.91 13.30 -6.30
N ASN A 1044 -6.02 12.31 -6.23
CA ASN A 1044 -5.57 11.55 -7.41
C ASN A 1044 -6.72 10.78 -8.05
N LYS A 1045 -7.59 10.13 -7.25
CA LYS A 1045 -8.79 9.45 -7.76
C LYS A 1045 -9.74 10.44 -8.43
N TYR A 1046 -10.03 11.56 -7.77
CA TYR A 1046 -10.87 12.63 -8.35
C TYR A 1046 -10.30 13.13 -9.67
N HIS A 1047 -8.99 13.38 -9.75
CA HIS A 1047 -8.36 13.89 -10.98
C HIS A 1047 -8.53 12.93 -12.15
N LYS A 1048 -8.33 11.61 -11.93
CA LYS A 1048 -8.56 10.58 -12.95
C LYS A 1048 -10.01 10.56 -13.44
N LEU A 1049 -10.99 10.60 -12.51
CA LEU A 1049 -12.40 10.62 -12.85
C LEU A 1049 -12.80 11.90 -13.60
N TYR A 1050 -12.27 13.04 -13.18
CA TYR A 1050 -12.52 14.32 -13.85
C TYR A 1050 -11.94 14.36 -15.26
N GLN A 1051 -10.74 13.78 -15.50
CA GLN A 1051 -10.16 13.69 -16.84
C GLN A 1051 -11.05 12.89 -17.81
N LYS A 1052 -11.66 11.79 -17.34
CA LYS A 1052 -12.58 10.98 -18.17
C LYS A 1052 -13.80 11.76 -18.67
N THR A 1053 -14.21 12.81 -17.97
CA THR A 1053 -15.29 13.69 -18.45
C THR A 1053 -14.92 14.36 -19.78
N GLN A 1054 -13.64 14.58 -20.09
CA GLN A 1054 -13.18 15.24 -21.32
C GLN A 1054 -13.50 14.44 -22.58
N ASN A 1055 -13.65 13.12 -22.45
CA ASN A 1055 -13.97 12.22 -23.56
C ASN A 1055 -15.45 11.78 -23.60
N GLY A 1056 -16.36 12.50 -22.91
CA GLY A 1056 -17.80 12.23 -23.00
C GLY A 1056 -18.30 10.97 -22.27
N ALA A 1057 -17.61 10.54 -21.20
CA ALA A 1057 -17.93 9.37 -20.37
C ALA A 1057 -17.79 7.98 -21.02
N ASN A 1058 -17.61 7.87 -22.35
CA ASN A 1058 -17.51 6.60 -23.09
C ASN A 1058 -16.35 5.67 -22.67
N ASP A 1059 -15.25 6.22 -22.13
CA ASP A 1059 -14.08 5.46 -21.61
C ASP A 1059 -14.20 5.03 -20.13
N SER A 1060 -15.38 5.19 -19.51
CA SER A 1060 -15.58 4.90 -18.07
C SER A 1060 -16.04 3.47 -17.85
N THR A 1061 -15.49 2.82 -16.83
CA THR A 1061 -16.03 1.53 -16.33
C THR A 1061 -17.42 1.73 -15.73
N GLU A 1062 -18.25 0.69 -15.67
CA GLU A 1062 -19.62 0.77 -15.12
C GLU A 1062 -19.64 1.35 -13.70
N GLU A 1063 -18.63 1.02 -12.89
CA GLU A 1063 -18.48 1.47 -11.51
C GLU A 1063 -18.12 2.97 -11.41
N GLU A 1064 -17.56 3.56 -12.47
CA GLU A 1064 -17.15 4.95 -12.52
C GLU A 1064 -18.19 5.86 -13.17
N LYS A 1065 -19.05 5.32 -14.04
CA LYS A 1065 -20.01 6.09 -14.86
C LYS A 1065 -20.79 7.10 -14.04
N HIS A 1066 -21.39 6.68 -12.93
CA HIS A 1066 -22.19 7.58 -12.10
C HIS A 1066 -21.39 8.80 -11.59
N VAL A 1067 -20.12 8.62 -11.20
CA VAL A 1067 -19.28 9.74 -10.75
C VAL A 1067 -18.86 10.62 -11.93
N VAL A 1068 -18.47 10.00 -13.05
CA VAL A 1068 -18.01 10.72 -14.24
C VAL A 1068 -19.15 11.53 -14.87
N GLU A 1069 -20.35 10.97 -14.98
CA GLU A 1069 -21.56 11.66 -15.45
C GLU A 1069 -21.91 12.84 -14.56
N TYR A 1070 -21.88 12.66 -13.23
CA TYR A 1070 -22.12 13.76 -12.30
C TYR A 1070 -21.09 14.89 -12.46
N LEU A 1071 -19.80 14.55 -12.60
CA LEU A 1071 -18.74 15.54 -12.83
C LEU A 1071 -18.86 16.21 -14.22
N LEU A 1072 -19.31 15.47 -15.22
CA LEU A 1072 -19.58 15.98 -16.57
C LEU A 1072 -20.72 16.99 -16.53
N GLN A 1073 -21.84 16.68 -15.85
CA GLN A 1073 -22.94 17.60 -15.64
C GLN A 1073 -22.50 18.88 -14.92
N LEU A 1074 -21.71 18.76 -13.86
CA LEU A 1074 -21.15 19.93 -13.17
C LEU A 1074 -20.28 20.80 -14.10
N ARG A 1075 -19.55 20.17 -15.01
CA ARG A 1075 -18.72 20.86 -16.00
C ARG A 1075 -19.57 21.56 -17.06
N THR A 1076 -20.58 20.89 -17.63
CA THR A 1076 -21.44 21.41 -18.71
C THR A 1076 -22.36 22.51 -18.23
N ASN A 1077 -23.00 22.33 -17.07
CA ASN A 1077 -23.98 23.28 -16.52
C ASN A 1077 -23.35 24.60 -16.06
N SER A 1078 -22.03 24.67 -15.99
CA SER A 1078 -21.27 25.84 -15.52
C SER A 1078 -20.65 26.67 -16.66
N GLY A 1079 -20.93 26.36 -17.94
CA GLY A 1079 -20.39 27.05 -19.12
C GLY A 1079 -18.86 26.91 -19.28
N THR A 1080 -18.22 27.77 -20.08
CA THR A 1080 -16.74 27.84 -20.24
C THR A 1080 -16.01 28.09 -18.91
N SER A 1081 -16.69 28.68 -17.92
CA SER A 1081 -16.23 28.83 -16.53
C SER A 1081 -16.20 27.51 -15.74
N GLY A 1082 -17.04 26.54 -16.07
CA GLY A 1082 -17.18 25.25 -15.39
C GLY A 1082 -15.98 24.32 -15.45
N ALA A 1083 -15.27 24.36 -16.58
CA ALA A 1083 -14.01 23.63 -16.79
C ALA A 1083 -12.92 24.07 -15.80
N ASN A 1084 -13.02 25.28 -15.24
CA ASN A 1084 -12.06 25.79 -14.26
C ASN A 1084 -12.57 25.74 -12.81
N THR A 1085 -13.88 25.57 -12.57
CA THR A 1085 -14.46 25.55 -11.21
C THR A 1085 -14.30 24.20 -10.50
N TYR A 1086 -14.30 23.08 -11.23
CA TYR A 1086 -14.30 21.74 -10.63
C TYR A 1086 -13.13 20.85 -11.09
N ASN A 1087 -12.13 21.38 -11.81
CA ASN A 1087 -11.06 20.57 -12.40
C ASN A 1087 -10.01 20.01 -11.45
N SER A 1088 -10.12 20.32 -10.16
CA SER A 1088 -9.32 19.69 -9.12
C SER A 1088 -10.20 19.36 -7.92
N ALA A 1089 -9.80 18.34 -7.16
CA ALA A 1089 -10.47 17.98 -5.91
C ALA A 1089 -10.51 19.16 -4.94
N GLY A 1090 -9.45 19.98 -4.92
CA GLY A 1090 -9.36 21.17 -4.07
C GLY A 1090 -10.43 22.19 -4.42
N LYS A 1091 -10.62 22.49 -5.70
CA LYS A 1091 -11.67 23.42 -6.13
C LYS A 1091 -13.07 22.85 -5.89
N TYR A 1092 -13.28 21.56 -6.12
CA TYR A 1092 -14.53 20.88 -5.80
C TYR A 1092 -14.89 21.01 -4.32
N VAL A 1093 -13.97 20.67 -3.42
CA VAL A 1093 -14.15 20.81 -1.97
C VAL A 1093 -14.37 22.27 -1.57
N ASN A 1094 -13.63 23.20 -2.14
CA ASN A 1094 -13.81 24.63 -1.85
C ASN A 1094 -15.20 25.16 -2.24
N GLN A 1095 -15.84 24.55 -3.25
CA GLN A 1095 -17.14 24.98 -3.76
C GLN A 1095 -18.32 24.22 -3.12
N LYS A 1096 -18.18 22.90 -2.93
CA LYS A 1096 -19.25 21.99 -2.48
C LYS A 1096 -19.13 21.56 -1.02
N GLY A 1097 -17.97 21.74 -0.40
CA GLY A 1097 -17.75 21.39 1.01
C GLY A 1097 -18.02 22.53 1.98
N TYR A 1098 -18.33 22.17 3.23
CA TYR A 1098 -18.31 23.11 4.35
C TYR A 1098 -16.91 23.13 4.99
N ILE A 1099 -16.12 24.14 4.63
CA ILE A 1099 -14.73 24.30 5.08
C ILE A 1099 -14.53 25.52 5.98
N SER A 1100 -15.60 26.22 6.36
CA SER A 1100 -15.56 27.44 7.16
C SER A 1100 -14.99 27.24 8.57
N ASP A 1101 -14.93 25.99 9.05
CA ASP A 1101 -14.31 25.67 10.33
C ASP A 1101 -12.77 25.77 10.29
N CYS A 1102 -12.15 25.69 9.10
CA CYS A 1102 -10.71 25.83 8.94
C CYS A 1102 -10.24 27.22 9.39
N GLN A 1103 -9.03 27.30 9.96
CA GLN A 1103 -8.43 28.54 10.44
C GLN A 1103 -7.10 28.79 9.74
N GLN A 1104 -6.93 29.96 9.12
CA GLN A 1104 -5.73 30.36 8.34
C GLN A 1104 -5.46 29.54 7.07
N GLN A 1105 -5.63 28.23 7.11
CA GLN A 1105 -5.38 27.30 6.02
C GLN A 1105 -6.70 26.79 5.42
N THR A 1106 -7.40 27.69 4.73
CA THR A 1106 -8.79 27.51 4.28
C THR A 1106 -8.94 27.10 2.81
N ASP A 1107 -7.85 26.94 2.07
CA ASP A 1107 -7.92 26.67 0.62
C ASP A 1107 -7.30 25.32 0.25
N PHE A 1108 -8.11 24.39 -0.26
CA PHE A 1108 -7.65 23.07 -0.68
C PHE A 1108 -7.00 23.04 -2.07
N ASN A 1109 -6.98 24.17 -2.79
CA ASN A 1109 -6.40 24.29 -4.12
C ASN A 1109 -4.89 24.59 -4.05
N SER A 1110 -4.07 23.78 -4.71
CA SER A 1110 -2.61 23.93 -4.70
C SER A 1110 -2.17 24.98 -5.73
N ASN A 1111 -1.83 26.18 -5.25
CA ASN A 1111 -1.15 27.23 -6.02
C ASN A 1111 0.14 27.62 -5.27
N THR A 1112 1.23 27.85 -5.99
CA THR A 1112 2.60 28.03 -5.46
C THR A 1112 2.79 29.27 -4.56
N ASN A 1113 1.83 30.20 -4.54
CA ASN A 1113 1.87 31.46 -3.78
C ASN A 1113 0.73 31.58 -2.76
N ASN A 1114 0.01 30.50 -2.44
CA ASN A 1114 -1.17 30.58 -1.58
C ASN A 1114 -0.83 30.44 -0.09
N ASN A 1115 -0.91 31.55 0.64
CA ASN A 1115 -0.72 31.61 2.09
C ASN A 1115 -1.77 30.83 2.88
N ASN A 1116 -2.94 30.59 2.28
CA ASN A 1116 -4.07 29.93 2.93
C ASN A 1116 -4.19 28.45 2.54
N TYR A 1117 -3.16 27.86 1.91
CA TYR A 1117 -3.25 26.47 1.48
C TYR A 1117 -3.46 25.50 2.66
N ALA A 1118 -4.51 24.68 2.56
CA ALA A 1118 -5.00 23.75 3.59
C ALA A 1118 -3.91 22.83 4.14
N PHE A 1119 -2.91 22.48 3.31
CA PHE A 1119 -1.83 21.56 3.68
C PHE A 1119 -0.43 22.19 3.71
N ARG A 1120 -0.30 23.50 3.99
CA ARG A 1120 0.97 24.09 4.45
C ARG A 1120 1.39 23.43 5.77
N SER A 1121 2.70 23.24 5.96
CA SER A 1121 3.25 22.58 7.14
C SER A 1121 2.94 23.32 8.44
N VAL A 1122 2.86 24.65 8.38
CA VAL A 1122 2.42 25.51 9.48
C VAL A 1122 1.52 26.61 8.89
N PRO A 1123 0.64 27.20 9.70
CA PRO A 1123 -0.14 28.38 9.30
C PRO A 1123 0.81 29.54 8.96
N HIS A 1124 0.48 30.30 7.91
CA HIS A 1124 1.31 31.40 7.45
C HIS A 1124 1.60 32.44 8.55
N ASP A 1125 0.61 32.76 9.40
CA ASP A 1125 0.73 33.69 10.53
C ASP A 1125 1.57 33.18 11.73
N HIS A 1126 2.09 31.95 11.63
CA HIS A 1126 2.94 31.32 12.65
C HIS A 1126 4.30 30.87 12.10
N GLU A 1127 4.62 31.13 10.83
CA GLU A 1127 5.90 30.73 10.22
C GLU A 1127 7.11 31.32 10.97
N ASP A 1128 7.09 32.61 11.29
CA ASP A 1128 8.19 33.24 12.05
C ASP A 1128 8.18 32.85 13.53
N LYS A 1129 6.99 32.66 14.13
CA LYS A 1129 6.83 32.29 15.55
C LYS A 1129 7.37 30.89 15.82
N CYS A 1130 7.16 29.95 14.90
CA CYS A 1130 7.71 28.59 14.97
C CYS A 1130 9.24 28.56 14.88
N ASN A 1131 9.86 29.59 14.32
CA ASN A 1131 11.32 29.68 14.19
C ASN A 1131 12.00 30.33 15.40
N CYS A 1132 11.25 31.01 16.28
CA CYS A 1132 11.77 31.78 17.41
C CYS A 1132 12.98 32.65 17.05
N LYS A 1133 12.83 33.55 16.08
CA LYS A 1133 13.85 34.58 15.87
C LYS A 1133 13.84 35.49 17.11
N ASP A 1134 15.00 35.72 17.73
CA ASP A 1134 15.14 36.68 18.82
C ASP A 1134 14.62 38.04 18.34
N ASP A 1135 13.60 38.57 19.01
CA ASP A 1135 13.01 39.88 18.70
C ASP A 1135 13.98 40.96 19.21
N THR A 1136 15.13 41.15 18.56
CA THR A 1136 15.97 42.34 18.72
C THR A 1136 15.30 43.50 18.00
N ARG A 1137 14.22 44.03 18.59
CA ARG A 1137 13.69 45.32 18.15
C ARG A 1137 14.59 46.43 18.69
N PRO A 1138 15.14 47.34 17.86
CA PRO A 1138 16.00 48.41 18.32
C PRO A 1138 15.22 49.37 19.22
N GLN A 1139 15.79 49.72 20.38
CA GLN A 1139 15.35 50.92 21.09
C GLN A 1139 15.59 52.12 20.17
N GLU A 1140 14.53 52.76 19.70
CA GLU A 1140 14.60 54.09 19.11
C GLU A 1140 15.25 55.04 20.12
N LYS A 1141 16.51 55.39 19.89
CA LYS A 1141 17.12 56.58 20.48
C LYS A 1141 16.31 57.77 19.98
N LYS A 1142 15.49 58.36 20.86
CA LYS A 1142 14.98 59.73 20.70
C LYS A 1142 16.16 60.65 20.38
N LYS A 1143 16.34 61.03 19.11
CA LYS A 1143 17.17 62.18 18.74
C LYS A 1143 16.46 63.43 19.26
N LYS A 1144 16.98 64.02 20.34
CA LYS A 1144 16.72 65.43 20.66
C LYS A 1144 17.16 66.26 19.45
N LYS A 1145 16.22 66.99 18.85
CA LYS A 1145 16.55 68.19 18.07
C LYS A 1145 17.19 69.19 19.05
N MET A 1146 18.47 69.48 18.85
CA MET A 1146 19.02 70.79 19.20
C MET A 1146 19.19 71.53 17.87
N CYS A 1147 18.37 72.55 17.68
CA CYS A 1147 18.77 73.67 16.83
C CYS A 1147 19.73 74.52 17.66
N VAL A 1148 20.91 74.85 17.15
CA VAL A 1148 21.40 76.23 17.18
C VAL A 1148 22.21 76.46 15.91
N THR A 1149 21.87 77.58 15.29
CA THR A 1149 22.49 78.29 14.18
C THR A 1149 23.94 78.72 14.43
N TRP A 1150 24.63 78.91 13.30
CA TRP A 1150 25.98 79.45 13.05
C TRP A 1150 27.15 78.51 13.35
#